data_AF-A0A0Q5FDH5-F1
#
_entry.id   AF-A0A0Q5FDH5-F1
#
_cell.length_a   1.000
_cell.length_b   1.000
_cell.length_c   1.000
_cell.angle_alpha   90.00
_cell.angle_beta   90.00
_cell.angle_gamma   90.00
#
_symmetry.space_group_name_H-M   'P 1'
#
loop_
_entity.id
_entity.type
_entity.pdbx_description
1 polymer ?
#
loop_
_entity_poly.entity_id
_entity_poly.type
_entity_poly.pdbx_seq_one_letter_code
_entity_poly.pdbx_strand_id
1 'polypeptide(L)'
;MRIAQIAPLAESCPPQLYGGTERIVSYLTEELVRLGHEVTLFASGDSQTRARLVAGVPRALRLGPRPEFPDTFPLLMLDRVIRQAEQFDVLHFHGGHAHLPMSAALGARAVTTLHGPLQHPELLAFHAGFSEAPLVSISMAQRRHLQRGVHWVANIAHGLPHDLLPFTARPSGDYLAFLGRISREKRPDRAIEIALACGLPLRIAAKVDPADEAYWRQQIQPLIEANPSIEFIGEIDEHQKAAFLGNARALLFPIDWPEPFGLVMIEAMACGTPVIAFNQGSVPEVITPGQSGFIVESVEQAVAAIGTLACLERRRVRAAFEQRFTVERMAAQYLALYRQQVGQADRSPAPSGSSLQELRPRTLKHNDTFGVFDPHGDVQATADSPQGLFHRDTRHLSHWRLTLNGVRPLLLSSTLRDDNAMLTCDLSNPGLEDTQDAEGMPHGLIHLRRSRFLWQRSCFERITLRNFDQQPWQVQLQIRFGADFKDLFEVRGTSRRQTGQPHPAALEAQQAQLSYTGLDGRLRTTTVRFNPPPQQLDGEQAVFELTLAPGERRSLFVAIDCDAGAYPVPVRHAFFSSVRDARRELRTFSSRAAAIQTSHEVFNEVVRRSISDLYMLMTKTEHGLYPYAGIPWYSTVFGRDALITALEMLWVDPGIARGVLGHLAAQQARELRADSDAEPGKIVHEVRHGEMAVLGEVPFRCYYGSMDATPLFVMLAGAYLSRTSDVATLQHLWPSIEAALVWIDHYGDRDGDGFFEYHRRADSGLLNRGWKDSHDAVFHADGRLAKGPIALVEVQAYVYGAWEAARSIARRLGHTERAAQLKGKAVRLRRQFDEQFFDEALGTYVLALDGDKQPCRVRTSNAGHALFTGIAYTERARHVVATLMERSSFSGWGVRTLASAQARYNPMSYHNGSVWPHDNALIAAGFSRYGFRREAAHLCEGLFAAATYLDLRRLPELFCGFARQRTQGPTFYPVACSPQAWAAAAPLSMLQSCLGLQFDPQGLRVIFDEPVLPAFLDQVLLRRLQVGQGSVDLALRRSGSSVLSEVLQRQGDVRVLVTS
;
A
#
# COMPACT_ATOMS: atom_id res chain seq x y z
N MET A 1 -7.87 -9.60 17.81
CA MET A 1 -7.10 -8.34 17.89
C MET A 1 -6.99 -7.99 19.37
N ARG A 2 -5.88 -7.40 19.76
CA ARG A 2 -5.63 -6.81 21.08
C ARG A 2 -6.06 -5.36 21.04
N ILE A 3 -7.15 -5.01 21.70
CA ILE A 3 -7.78 -3.69 21.61
C ILE A 3 -7.72 -3.04 22.97
N ALA A 4 -7.11 -1.85 23.06
CA ALA A 4 -7.26 -0.99 24.23
C ALA A 4 -8.48 -0.08 24.04
N GLN A 5 -9.42 -0.13 24.97
CA GLN A 5 -10.52 0.82 25.11
C GLN A 5 -10.14 1.79 26.22
N ILE A 6 -9.98 3.09 25.90
CA ILE A 6 -9.57 4.12 26.86
C ILE A 6 -10.77 5.00 27.17
N ALA A 7 -11.45 4.69 28.28
CA ALA A 7 -12.62 5.41 28.75
C ALA A 7 -12.25 6.70 29.50
N PRO A 8 -13.13 7.71 29.56
CA PRO A 8 -13.02 8.74 30.57
C PRO A 8 -13.15 8.15 31.99
N LEU A 9 -12.63 8.86 32.99
CA LEU A 9 -12.65 8.42 34.41
C LEU A 9 -13.79 9.08 35.22
N ALA A 10 -14.72 9.78 34.56
CA ALA A 10 -15.78 10.49 35.23
C ALA A 10 -16.82 9.52 35.82
N GLU A 11 -17.25 8.53 35.03
CA GLU A 11 -18.10 7.41 35.46
C GLU A 11 -17.39 6.05 35.42
N SER A 12 -17.99 5.04 36.06
CA SER A 12 -17.64 3.64 35.84
C SER A 12 -18.11 3.17 34.46
N CYS A 13 -17.53 2.09 33.94
CA CYS A 13 -17.99 1.39 32.75
C CYS A 13 -18.58 0.01 33.14
N PRO A 14 -19.90 -0.24 33.02
CA PRO A 14 -20.96 0.75 32.74
C PRO A 14 -21.17 1.70 33.92
N PRO A 15 -21.80 2.87 33.69
CA PRO A 15 -22.10 3.84 34.75
C PRO A 15 -23.23 3.32 35.65
N GLN A 16 -23.13 3.55 36.96
CA GLN A 16 -24.18 3.15 37.93
C GLN A 16 -25.49 3.93 37.75
N LEU A 17 -25.40 5.19 37.33
CA LEU A 17 -26.53 6.10 37.13
C LEU A 17 -26.43 6.73 35.73
N TYR A 18 -26.57 8.05 35.60
CA TYR A 18 -26.39 8.73 34.31
C TYR A 18 -24.91 8.78 33.86
N GLY A 19 -24.63 8.28 32.65
CA GLY A 19 -23.34 8.42 31.95
C GLY A 19 -23.50 8.05 30.48
N GLY A 20 -23.17 8.94 29.55
CA GLY A 20 -23.38 8.73 28.11
C GLY A 20 -22.21 8.01 27.44
N THR A 21 -21.01 8.59 27.56
CA THR A 21 -19.80 8.10 26.92
C THR A 21 -19.38 6.73 27.47
N GLU A 22 -19.21 6.63 28.79
CA GLU A 22 -18.78 5.41 29.48
C GLU A 22 -19.75 4.24 29.27
N ARG A 23 -21.05 4.52 29.10
CA ARG A 23 -22.05 3.53 28.72
C ARG A 23 -21.79 2.96 27.33
N ILE A 24 -21.54 3.81 26.34
CA ILE A 24 -21.20 3.35 24.99
C ILE A 24 -19.86 2.62 24.96
N VAL A 25 -18.86 3.10 25.71
CA VAL A 25 -17.58 2.41 25.83
C VAL A 25 -17.79 1.02 26.42
N SER A 26 -18.62 0.88 27.46
CA SER A 26 -18.99 -0.41 28.03
C SER A 26 -19.65 -1.32 26.98
N TYR A 27 -20.69 -0.87 26.28
CA TYR A 27 -21.36 -1.71 25.26
C TYR A 27 -20.41 -2.12 24.14
N LEU A 28 -19.59 -1.20 23.62
CA LEU A 28 -18.60 -1.52 22.59
C LEU A 28 -17.57 -2.51 23.10
N THR A 29 -17.03 -2.30 24.31
CA THR A 29 -16.05 -3.20 24.95
C THR A 29 -16.63 -4.61 25.08
N GLU A 30 -17.84 -4.73 25.63
CA GLU A 30 -18.49 -6.01 25.85
C GLU A 30 -18.82 -6.74 24.54
N GLU A 31 -19.24 -6.01 23.52
CA GLU A 31 -19.52 -6.59 22.21
C GLU A 31 -18.23 -7.05 21.51
N LEU A 32 -17.14 -6.29 21.63
CA LEU A 32 -15.82 -6.70 21.10
C LEU A 32 -15.31 -7.96 21.79
N VAL A 33 -15.48 -8.10 23.12
CA VAL A 33 -15.16 -9.33 23.86
C VAL A 33 -16.04 -10.49 23.38
N ARG A 34 -17.35 -10.26 23.22
CA ARG A 34 -18.30 -11.29 22.72
C ARG A 34 -17.91 -11.80 21.32
N LEU A 35 -17.39 -10.93 20.46
CA LEU A 35 -16.89 -11.25 19.13
C LEU A 35 -15.52 -11.95 19.14
N GLY A 36 -14.95 -12.26 20.31
CA GLY A 36 -13.72 -13.03 20.47
C GLY A 36 -12.43 -12.22 20.41
N HIS A 37 -12.50 -10.91 20.63
CA HIS A 37 -11.31 -10.05 20.69
C HIS A 37 -10.72 -9.99 22.11
N GLU A 38 -9.41 -9.83 22.21
CA GLU A 38 -8.73 -9.59 23.49
C GLU A 38 -8.81 -8.08 23.77
N VAL A 39 -9.64 -7.70 24.74
CA VAL A 39 -9.89 -6.29 25.05
C VAL A 39 -9.33 -5.96 26.42
N THR A 40 -8.59 -4.86 26.50
CA THR A 40 -8.20 -4.23 27.76
C THR A 40 -8.92 -2.90 27.90
N LEU A 41 -9.67 -2.73 28.99
CA LEU A 41 -10.39 -1.51 29.31
C LEU A 41 -9.58 -0.69 30.31
N PHE A 42 -9.13 0.50 29.91
CA PHE A 42 -8.58 1.51 30.81
C PHE A 42 -9.73 2.40 31.29
N ALA A 43 -10.12 2.25 32.56
CA ALA A 43 -11.27 2.92 33.16
C ALA A 43 -11.09 3.07 34.68
N SER A 44 -12.13 3.49 35.41
CA SER A 44 -12.12 3.49 36.88
C SER A 44 -12.18 2.07 37.43
N GLY A 45 -11.60 1.84 38.61
CA GLY A 45 -11.47 0.53 39.24
C GLY A 45 -12.78 -0.11 39.70
N ASP A 46 -13.85 0.68 39.81
CA ASP A 46 -15.22 0.24 40.08
C ASP A 46 -16.03 -0.10 38.81
N SER A 47 -15.37 -0.16 37.64
CA SER A 47 -15.95 -0.63 36.38
C SER A 47 -16.18 -2.15 36.39
N GLN A 48 -17.27 -2.60 35.77
CA GLN A 48 -17.62 -4.02 35.64
C GLN A 48 -17.56 -4.41 34.16
N THR A 49 -16.65 -5.32 33.82
CA THR A 49 -16.43 -5.72 32.42
C THR A 49 -15.91 -7.16 32.31
N ARG A 50 -16.17 -7.82 31.18
CA ARG A 50 -15.52 -9.10 30.81
C ARG A 50 -14.12 -8.89 30.21
N ALA A 51 -13.77 -7.65 29.83
CA ALA A 51 -12.44 -7.29 29.37
C ALA A 51 -11.42 -7.28 30.53
N ARG A 52 -10.12 -7.24 30.21
CA ARG A 52 -9.09 -6.99 31.22
C ARG A 52 -9.19 -5.53 31.68
N LEU A 53 -9.55 -5.30 32.94
CA LEU A 53 -9.62 -3.94 33.50
C LEU A 53 -8.25 -3.45 33.98
N VAL A 54 -7.85 -2.26 33.55
CA VAL A 54 -6.71 -1.50 34.08
C VAL A 54 -7.23 -0.22 34.73
N ALA A 55 -7.21 -0.18 36.05
CA ALA A 55 -7.74 0.95 36.82
C ALA A 55 -6.83 2.19 36.71
N GLY A 56 -7.35 3.27 36.13
CA GLY A 56 -6.71 4.60 36.13
C GLY A 56 -6.88 5.34 37.47
N VAL A 57 -7.97 5.06 38.17
CA VAL A 57 -8.30 5.56 39.51
C VAL A 57 -9.08 4.46 40.25
N PRO A 58 -9.02 4.33 41.59
CA PRO A 58 -9.74 3.27 42.30
C PRO A 58 -11.26 3.31 42.15
N ARG A 59 -11.85 4.51 42.02
CA ARG A 59 -13.30 4.73 41.89
C ARG A 59 -13.58 5.89 40.94
N ALA A 60 -14.69 5.83 40.21
CA ALA A 60 -15.13 6.89 39.30
C ALA A 60 -15.18 8.27 39.99
N LEU A 61 -14.70 9.30 39.30
CA LEU A 61 -14.45 10.62 39.90
C LEU A 61 -15.72 11.36 40.31
N ARG A 62 -16.86 11.13 39.64
CA ARG A 62 -18.11 11.85 39.97
C ARG A 62 -18.72 11.39 41.29
N LEU A 63 -18.76 10.08 41.54
CA LEU A 63 -19.36 9.50 42.74
C LEU A 63 -18.34 9.29 43.87
N GLY A 64 -17.07 9.63 43.63
CA GLY A 64 -15.98 9.60 44.59
C GLY A 64 -15.67 10.99 45.19
N PRO A 65 -14.63 11.07 46.04
CA PRO A 65 -14.14 12.36 46.55
C PRO A 65 -13.67 13.23 45.38
N ARG A 66 -14.18 14.46 45.29
CA ARG A 66 -13.84 15.38 44.20
C ARG A 66 -12.35 15.76 44.30
N PRO A 67 -11.51 15.45 43.31
CA PRO A 67 -10.11 15.81 43.34
C PRO A 67 -9.93 17.32 43.20
N GLU A 68 -8.90 17.87 43.86
CA GLU A 68 -8.50 19.26 43.74
C GLU A 68 -7.99 19.58 42.32
N PHE A 69 -7.30 18.61 41.69
CA PHE A 69 -6.79 18.68 40.33
C PHE A 69 -7.41 17.56 39.46
N PRO A 70 -8.55 17.81 38.77
CA PRO A 70 -9.32 16.77 38.10
C PRO A 70 -8.60 16.10 36.92
N ASP A 71 -7.64 16.78 36.28
CA ASP A 71 -6.93 16.27 35.11
C ASP A 71 -5.75 15.35 35.44
N THR A 72 -5.34 15.27 36.72
CA THR A 72 -4.17 14.47 37.14
C THR A 72 -4.34 12.99 36.84
N PHE A 73 -5.50 12.40 37.17
CA PHE A 73 -5.75 10.98 36.94
C PHE A 73 -5.85 10.60 35.46
N PRO A 74 -6.57 11.36 34.60
CA PRO A 74 -6.53 11.15 33.16
C PRO A 74 -5.10 11.19 32.58
N LEU A 75 -4.26 12.16 32.98
CA LEU A 75 -2.88 12.25 32.49
C LEU A 75 -2.01 11.05 32.92
N LEU A 76 -2.16 10.59 34.16
CA LEU A 76 -1.47 9.39 34.65
C LEU A 76 -1.92 8.12 33.91
N MET A 77 -3.21 8.01 33.61
CA MET A 77 -3.73 6.91 32.82
C MET A 77 -3.17 6.94 31.39
N LEU A 78 -3.05 8.12 30.79
CA LEU A 78 -2.44 8.28 29.46
C LEU A 78 -0.97 7.84 29.43
N ASP A 79 -0.14 8.22 30.41
CA ASP A 79 1.24 7.72 30.51
C ASP A 79 1.28 6.18 30.59
N ARG A 80 0.38 5.59 31.39
CA ARG A 80 0.28 4.12 31.50
C ARG A 80 -0.13 3.46 30.17
N VAL A 81 -1.08 4.05 29.45
CA VAL A 81 -1.50 3.58 28.11
C VAL A 81 -0.30 3.63 27.15
N ILE A 82 0.44 4.73 27.12
CA ILE A 82 1.60 4.92 26.24
C ILE A 82 2.69 3.87 26.52
N ARG A 83 3.03 3.63 27.79
CA ARG A 83 4.02 2.60 28.16
C ARG A 83 3.63 1.18 27.75
N GLN A 84 2.33 0.95 27.53
CA GLN A 84 1.78 -0.35 27.15
C GLN A 84 1.31 -0.37 25.69
N ALA A 85 1.52 0.71 24.92
CA ALA A 85 0.96 0.88 23.59
C ALA A 85 1.35 -0.27 22.62
N GLU A 86 2.59 -0.76 22.71
CA GLU A 86 3.11 -1.88 21.89
C GLU A 86 2.39 -3.22 22.13
N GLN A 87 1.63 -3.34 23.22
CA GLN A 87 0.86 -4.55 23.53
C GLN A 87 -0.47 -4.61 22.76
N PHE A 88 -0.88 -3.52 22.12
CA PHE A 88 -2.18 -3.38 21.49
C PHE A 88 -2.05 -3.20 19.97
N ASP A 89 -2.94 -3.86 19.24
CA ASP A 89 -3.08 -3.68 17.79
C ASP A 89 -3.82 -2.35 17.50
N VAL A 90 -4.71 -1.93 18.41
CA VAL A 90 -5.50 -0.69 18.33
C VAL A 90 -5.62 -0.03 19.71
N LEU A 91 -5.47 1.29 19.75
CA LEU A 91 -5.75 2.16 20.89
C LEU A 91 -6.97 3.03 20.57
N HIS A 92 -8.10 2.79 21.22
CA HIS A 92 -9.33 3.55 20.96
C HIS A 92 -9.65 4.50 22.13
N PHE A 93 -9.51 5.79 21.87
CA PHE A 93 -9.70 6.86 22.84
C PHE A 93 -11.12 7.43 22.81
N HIS A 94 -11.70 7.58 24.00
CA HIS A 94 -13.02 8.18 24.24
C HIS A 94 -12.98 9.40 25.19
N GLY A 95 -11.81 9.71 25.76
CA GLY A 95 -11.58 10.77 26.75
C GLY A 95 -11.49 12.20 26.21
N GLY A 96 -11.95 12.47 24.98
CA GLY A 96 -11.87 13.79 24.36
C GLY A 96 -10.53 14.04 23.67
N HIS A 97 -9.83 15.13 24.04
CA HIS A 97 -8.71 15.69 23.26
C HIS A 97 -7.33 15.53 23.93
N ALA A 98 -7.29 15.06 25.18
CA ALA A 98 -6.09 15.12 26.03
C ALA A 98 -4.89 14.29 25.52
N HIS A 99 -5.14 13.23 24.74
CA HIS A 99 -4.08 12.38 24.17
C HIS A 99 -3.54 12.89 22.83
N LEU A 100 -4.18 13.87 22.20
CA LEU A 100 -3.80 14.32 20.86
C LEU A 100 -2.36 14.87 20.76
N PRO A 101 -1.80 15.60 21.74
CA PRO A 101 -0.38 15.97 21.74
C PRO A 101 0.58 14.78 21.67
N MET A 102 0.11 13.60 22.06
CA MET A 102 0.89 12.35 22.09
C MET A 102 0.57 11.44 20.89
N SER A 103 -0.33 11.83 19.97
CA SER A 103 -0.79 10.97 18.89
C SER A 103 0.32 10.57 17.91
N ALA A 104 1.30 11.46 17.68
CA ALA A 104 2.46 11.17 16.82
C ALA A 104 3.30 9.98 17.35
N ALA A 105 3.45 9.86 18.67
CA ALA A 105 4.18 8.76 19.30
C ALA A 105 3.38 7.44 19.32
N LEU A 106 2.05 7.51 19.19
CA LEU A 106 1.16 6.35 19.16
C LEU A 106 0.97 5.76 17.75
N GLY A 107 1.39 6.50 16.70
CA GLY A 107 1.32 6.07 15.31
C GLY A 107 -0.10 5.83 14.79
N ALA A 108 -0.22 5.09 13.69
CA ALA A 108 -1.50 4.76 13.02
C ALA A 108 -2.42 3.80 13.83
N ARG A 109 -2.00 3.37 15.03
CA ARG A 109 -2.75 2.44 15.88
C ARG A 109 -3.83 3.15 16.71
N ALA A 110 -3.78 4.48 16.80
CA ALA A 110 -4.70 5.28 17.60
C ALA A 110 -5.95 5.73 16.80
N VAL A 111 -7.12 5.52 17.38
CA VAL A 111 -8.41 6.04 16.87
C VAL A 111 -9.09 6.81 17.99
N THR A 112 -9.71 7.95 17.65
CA THR A 112 -10.39 8.80 18.63
C THR A 112 -11.85 8.97 18.26
N THR A 113 -12.78 8.57 19.13
CA THR A 113 -14.20 8.92 18.98
C THR A 113 -14.51 10.18 19.78
N LEU A 114 -15.00 11.21 19.10
CA LEU A 114 -15.40 12.45 19.75
C LEU A 114 -16.88 12.37 20.15
N HIS A 115 -17.16 12.47 21.45
CA HIS A 115 -18.53 12.34 21.98
C HIS A 115 -19.19 13.69 22.30
N GLY A 116 -18.39 14.75 22.50
CA GLY A 116 -18.86 16.07 22.93
C GLY A 116 -19.10 17.08 21.80
N PRO A 117 -19.52 18.32 22.16
CA PRO A 117 -19.62 19.43 21.22
C PRO A 117 -18.28 19.82 20.59
N LEU A 118 -18.30 20.21 19.31
CA LEU A 118 -17.13 20.68 18.56
C LEU A 118 -17.25 22.13 18.06
N GLN A 119 -18.24 22.87 18.56
CA GLN A 119 -18.57 24.22 18.08
C GLN A 119 -17.73 25.35 18.66
N HIS A 120 -16.89 25.07 19.65
CA HIS A 120 -16.05 26.08 20.29
C HIS A 120 -14.85 26.44 19.37
N PRO A 121 -14.62 27.72 19.05
CA PRO A 121 -13.54 28.14 18.15
C PRO A 121 -12.14 27.64 18.56
N GLU A 122 -11.89 27.52 19.86
CA GLU A 122 -10.61 27.02 20.39
C GLU A 122 -10.34 25.56 20.00
N LEU A 123 -11.38 24.73 19.89
CA LEU A 123 -11.26 23.33 19.47
C LEU A 123 -10.85 23.22 17.99
N LEU A 124 -11.26 24.17 17.15
CA LEU A 124 -10.85 24.23 15.74
C LEU A 124 -9.34 24.45 15.63
N ALA A 125 -8.81 25.43 16.35
CA ALA A 125 -7.37 25.71 16.39
C ALA A 125 -6.58 24.55 16.99
N PHE A 126 -7.09 23.94 18.06
CA PHE A 126 -6.46 22.78 18.70
C PHE A 126 -6.35 21.60 17.73
N HIS A 127 -7.45 21.21 17.09
CA HIS A 127 -7.45 20.08 16.16
C HIS A 127 -6.65 20.33 14.88
N ALA A 128 -6.60 21.58 14.39
CA ALA A 128 -5.75 21.94 13.26
C ALA A 128 -4.26 21.71 13.55
N GLY A 129 -3.83 21.83 14.81
CA GLY A 129 -2.47 21.49 15.24
C GLY A 129 -2.15 19.99 15.24
N PHE A 130 -3.16 19.13 15.16
CA PHE A 130 -3.05 17.67 15.16
C PHE A 130 -3.82 17.05 13.99
N SER A 131 -3.64 17.61 12.79
CA SER A 131 -4.42 17.27 11.59
C SER A 131 -4.35 15.80 11.17
N GLU A 132 -3.28 15.09 11.55
CA GLU A 132 -3.04 13.68 11.19
C GLU A 132 -3.82 12.69 12.08
N ALA A 133 -4.29 13.12 13.26
CA ALA A 133 -4.91 12.23 14.25
C ALA A 133 -6.22 11.62 13.71
N PRO A 134 -6.38 10.27 13.68
CA PRO A 134 -7.59 9.64 13.19
C PRO A 134 -8.82 9.90 14.08
N LEU A 135 -9.81 10.62 13.54
CA LEU A 135 -11.03 11.00 14.26
C LEU A 135 -12.27 10.26 13.74
N VAL A 136 -13.12 9.83 14.66
CA VAL A 136 -14.44 9.24 14.40
C VAL A 136 -15.50 10.16 14.97
N SER A 137 -16.45 10.54 14.12
CA SER A 137 -17.65 11.29 14.52
C SER A 137 -18.80 10.34 14.81
N ILE A 138 -19.75 10.80 15.62
CA ILE A 138 -20.95 10.04 15.97
C ILE A 138 -22.21 10.53 15.24
N SER A 139 -22.11 11.69 14.57
CA SER A 139 -23.05 12.18 13.57
C SER A 139 -22.34 13.08 12.55
N MET A 140 -22.94 13.26 11.38
CA MET A 140 -22.45 14.21 10.38
C MET A 140 -22.66 15.67 10.81
N ALA A 141 -23.72 15.94 11.59
CA ALA A 141 -24.00 17.24 12.18
C ALA A 141 -22.86 17.69 13.09
N GLN A 142 -22.29 16.78 13.89
CA GLN A 142 -21.13 17.06 14.75
C GLN A 142 -19.92 17.58 13.94
N ARG A 143 -19.74 17.14 12.69
CA ARG A 143 -18.61 17.57 11.84
C ARG A 143 -18.75 18.98 11.29
N ARG A 144 -19.95 19.57 11.28
CA ARG A 144 -20.21 20.85 10.59
C ARG A 144 -19.28 21.98 11.04
N HIS A 145 -18.87 21.97 12.30
CA HIS A 145 -17.99 22.99 12.88
C HIS A 145 -16.49 22.68 12.73
N LEU A 146 -16.12 21.44 12.34
CA LEU A 146 -14.75 20.97 12.22
C LEU A 146 -14.53 20.25 10.87
N GLN A 147 -14.65 20.99 9.77
CA GLN A 147 -14.63 20.44 8.40
C GLN A 147 -13.24 20.46 7.73
N ARG A 148 -12.33 21.33 8.18
CA ARG A 148 -11.02 21.56 7.54
C ARG A 148 -9.89 21.35 8.53
N GLY A 149 -8.76 20.81 8.05
CA GLY A 149 -7.55 20.63 8.86
C GLY A 149 -7.62 19.48 9.86
N VAL A 150 -8.51 18.50 9.65
CA VAL A 150 -8.66 17.32 10.52
C VAL A 150 -8.85 16.04 9.72
N HIS A 151 -8.42 14.92 10.28
CA HIS A 151 -8.47 13.61 9.63
C HIS A 151 -9.65 12.77 10.12
N TRP A 152 -10.84 13.01 9.54
CA TRP A 152 -12.02 12.18 9.80
C TRP A 152 -11.93 10.83 9.07
N VAL A 153 -11.77 9.74 9.82
CA VAL A 153 -11.64 8.38 9.26
C VAL A 153 -12.97 7.62 9.16
N ALA A 154 -13.95 7.92 10.01
CA ALA A 154 -15.27 7.29 9.95
C ALA A 154 -16.36 8.11 10.64
N ASN A 155 -17.63 7.88 10.25
CA ASN A 155 -18.80 8.33 11.00
C ASN A 155 -19.55 7.09 11.49
N ILE A 156 -19.54 6.85 12.80
CA ILE A 156 -20.10 5.65 13.41
C ILE A 156 -21.09 6.08 14.49
N ALA A 157 -22.38 6.01 14.14
CA ALA A 157 -23.47 6.23 15.08
C ALA A 157 -23.36 5.28 16.30
N HIS A 158 -23.80 5.73 17.47
CA HIS A 158 -23.83 4.87 18.65
C HIS A 158 -24.84 3.72 18.50
N GLY A 159 -24.64 2.68 19.30
CA GLY A 159 -25.55 1.54 19.35
C GLY A 159 -25.74 1.00 20.76
N LEU A 160 -26.90 0.38 20.98
CA LEU A 160 -27.28 -0.29 22.22
C LEU A 160 -27.33 -1.82 22.01
N PRO A 161 -27.10 -2.64 23.04
CA PRO A 161 -27.39 -4.08 22.95
C PRO A 161 -28.84 -4.29 22.51
N HIS A 162 -29.04 -5.21 21.56
CA HIS A 162 -30.34 -5.45 20.94
C HIS A 162 -31.43 -5.74 21.98
N ASP A 163 -31.09 -6.49 23.02
CA ASP A 163 -31.98 -6.99 24.07
C ASP A 163 -32.00 -6.12 25.34
N LEU A 164 -31.26 -5.00 25.35
CA LEU A 164 -31.16 -4.13 26.53
C LEU A 164 -32.52 -3.57 26.99
N LEU A 165 -33.27 -3.02 26.02
CA LEU A 165 -34.56 -2.41 26.25
C LEU A 165 -35.63 -3.23 25.50
N PRO A 166 -36.53 -3.92 26.23
CA PRO A 166 -37.51 -4.80 25.62
C PRO A 166 -38.56 -4.01 24.83
N PHE A 167 -38.93 -4.56 23.67
CA PHE A 167 -39.98 -3.98 22.83
C PHE A 167 -41.34 -4.04 23.53
N THR A 168 -42.02 -2.89 23.66
CA THR A 168 -43.37 -2.80 24.22
C THR A 168 -44.38 -2.54 23.10
N ALA A 169 -45.10 -3.58 22.69
CA ALA A 169 -46.09 -3.48 21.61
C ALA A 169 -47.36 -2.71 22.02
N ARG A 170 -47.78 -2.87 23.28
CA ARG A 170 -48.98 -2.25 23.85
C ARG A 170 -48.59 -1.56 25.16
N PRO A 171 -48.35 -0.23 25.16
CA PRO A 171 -48.01 0.49 26.38
C PRO A 171 -49.19 0.47 27.35
N SER A 172 -48.92 0.31 28.65
CA SER A 172 -49.93 0.42 29.71
C SER A 172 -50.05 1.82 30.30
N GLY A 173 -49.09 2.70 29.99
CA GLY A 173 -49.08 4.09 30.42
C GLY A 173 -49.73 5.02 29.40
N ASP A 174 -50.32 6.11 29.90
CA ASP A 174 -50.89 7.15 29.07
C ASP A 174 -50.27 8.53 29.36
N TYR A 175 -48.97 8.63 29.14
CA TYR A 175 -48.18 9.84 29.41
C TYR A 175 -47.14 10.12 28.32
N LEU A 176 -46.70 11.37 28.23
CA LEU A 176 -45.51 11.79 27.49
C LEU A 176 -44.29 11.66 28.39
N ALA A 177 -43.15 11.23 27.84
CA ALA A 177 -41.91 11.06 28.59
C ALA A 177 -40.90 12.16 28.26
N PHE A 178 -40.19 12.64 29.27
CA PHE A 178 -38.94 13.38 29.13
C PHE A 178 -37.84 12.65 29.91
N LEU A 179 -36.70 12.37 29.27
CA LEU A 179 -35.58 11.66 29.89
C LEU A 179 -34.25 12.38 29.57
N GLY A 180 -33.48 12.73 30.60
CA GLY A 180 -32.18 13.39 30.41
C GLY A 180 -31.66 14.18 31.61
N ARG A 181 -31.19 15.40 31.35
CA ARG A 181 -30.70 16.35 32.37
C ARG A 181 -31.66 17.53 32.46
N ILE A 182 -31.91 18.03 33.66
CA ILE A 182 -32.55 19.32 33.85
C ILE A 182 -31.54 20.41 33.52
N SER A 183 -31.59 20.93 32.30
CA SER A 183 -30.73 22.03 31.89
C SER A 183 -31.39 22.87 30.78
N ARG A 184 -30.89 24.10 30.64
CA ARG A 184 -31.43 25.07 29.67
C ARG A 184 -31.38 24.56 28.23
N GLU A 185 -30.35 23.81 27.86
CA GLU A 185 -30.21 23.27 26.50
C GLU A 185 -31.19 22.10 26.22
N LYS A 186 -31.65 21.39 27.25
CA LYS A 186 -32.54 20.23 27.12
C LYS A 186 -34.03 20.61 27.17
N ARG A 187 -34.34 21.84 27.59
CA ARG A 187 -35.67 22.47 27.62
C ARG A 187 -36.81 21.63 28.25
N PRO A 188 -36.68 21.17 29.50
CA PRO A 188 -37.81 20.56 30.20
C PRO A 188 -39.03 21.49 30.32
N ASP A 189 -38.83 22.82 30.32
CA ASP A 189 -39.90 23.84 30.24
C ASP A 189 -40.78 23.65 29.00
N ARG A 190 -40.18 23.45 27.81
CA ARG A 190 -40.92 23.20 26.57
C ARG A 190 -41.65 21.86 26.62
N ALA A 191 -41.08 20.83 27.24
CA ALA A 191 -41.77 19.55 27.40
C ALA A 191 -43.05 19.71 28.25
N ILE A 192 -42.97 20.48 29.34
CA ILE A 192 -44.12 20.82 30.20
C ILE A 192 -45.16 21.58 29.39
N GLU A 193 -44.75 22.62 28.66
CA GLU A 193 -45.64 23.42 27.81
C GLU A 193 -46.41 22.57 26.79
N ILE A 194 -45.71 21.68 26.07
CA ILE A 194 -46.30 20.76 25.09
C ILE A 194 -47.32 19.84 25.76
N ALA A 195 -46.99 19.26 26.91
CA ALA A 195 -47.86 18.33 27.61
C ALA A 195 -49.15 19.00 28.10
N LEU A 196 -49.03 20.20 28.67
CA LEU A 196 -50.18 21.01 29.11
C LEU A 196 -51.07 21.39 27.93
N ALA A 197 -50.48 21.82 26.81
CA ALA A 197 -51.23 22.16 25.59
C ALA A 197 -51.98 20.96 24.99
N CYS A 198 -51.45 19.75 25.15
CA CYS A 198 -52.12 18.51 24.72
C CYS A 198 -53.12 17.94 25.74
N GLY A 199 -53.16 18.46 26.97
CA GLY A 199 -53.94 17.89 28.06
C GLY A 199 -53.49 16.47 28.46
N LEU A 200 -52.21 16.13 28.27
CA LEU A 200 -51.65 14.82 28.58
C LEU A 200 -50.72 14.88 29.79
N PRO A 201 -50.67 13.83 30.65
CA PRO A 201 -49.68 13.74 31.70
C PRO A 201 -48.26 13.72 31.14
N LEU A 202 -47.32 14.39 31.81
CA LEU A 202 -45.89 14.33 31.51
C LEU A 202 -45.16 13.71 32.68
N ARG A 203 -44.29 12.75 32.38
CA ARG A 203 -43.34 12.22 33.36
C ARG A 203 -41.91 12.62 32.99
N ILE A 204 -41.21 13.20 33.94
CA ILE A 204 -39.85 13.74 33.79
C ILE A 204 -38.90 12.90 34.63
N ALA A 205 -38.09 12.09 33.96
CA ALA A 205 -37.00 11.33 34.58
C ALA A 205 -35.67 12.01 34.22
N ALA A 206 -35.16 12.87 35.09
CA ALA A 206 -33.95 13.63 34.79
C ALA A 206 -33.13 13.93 36.04
N LYS A 207 -31.80 13.99 35.85
CA LYS A 207 -30.88 14.45 36.91
C LYS A 207 -30.82 15.97 36.98
N VAL A 208 -30.57 16.49 38.18
CA VAL A 208 -30.26 17.90 38.42
C VAL A 208 -28.79 17.99 38.82
N ASP A 209 -27.93 18.45 37.91
CA ASP A 209 -26.52 18.65 38.23
C ASP A 209 -26.35 19.92 39.10
N PRO A 210 -25.30 20.02 39.93
CA PRO A 210 -25.06 21.21 40.77
C PRO A 210 -25.00 22.51 39.96
N ALA A 211 -24.51 22.46 38.72
CA ALA A 211 -24.46 23.62 37.82
C ALA A 211 -25.85 24.11 37.37
N ASP A 212 -26.86 23.26 37.40
CA ASP A 212 -28.23 23.55 36.95
C ASP A 212 -29.22 23.74 38.12
N GLU A 213 -28.75 23.67 39.37
CA GLU A 213 -29.61 23.75 40.56
C GLU A 213 -30.41 25.07 40.61
N ALA A 214 -29.80 26.18 40.20
CA ALA A 214 -30.49 27.47 40.11
C ALA A 214 -31.61 27.44 39.05
N TYR A 215 -31.37 26.82 37.89
CA TYR A 215 -32.37 26.70 36.83
C TYR A 215 -33.52 25.78 37.26
N TRP A 216 -33.22 24.67 37.93
CA TRP A 216 -34.23 23.78 38.51
C TRP A 216 -35.14 24.53 39.49
N ARG A 217 -34.57 25.14 40.55
CA ARG A 217 -35.34 25.78 41.62
C ARG A 217 -36.14 27.00 41.14
N GLN A 218 -35.60 27.77 40.19
CA GLN A 218 -36.21 29.03 39.77
C GLN A 218 -37.20 28.88 38.62
N GLN A 219 -37.02 27.89 37.73
CA GLN A 219 -37.82 27.80 36.50
C GLN A 219 -38.61 26.50 36.39
N ILE A 220 -38.02 25.35 36.70
CA ILE A 220 -38.65 24.05 36.41
C ILE A 220 -39.49 23.54 37.58
N GLN A 221 -38.96 23.59 38.81
CA GLN A 221 -39.67 23.15 40.00
C GLN A 221 -41.02 23.89 40.19
N PRO A 222 -41.10 25.23 40.05
CA PRO A 222 -42.38 25.92 40.19
C PRO A 222 -43.41 25.53 39.12
N LEU A 223 -42.97 25.21 37.90
CA LEU A 223 -43.86 24.74 36.83
C LEU A 223 -44.44 23.36 37.12
N ILE A 224 -43.66 22.48 37.75
CA ILE A 224 -44.13 21.14 38.16
C ILE A 224 -45.13 21.27 39.31
N GLU A 225 -44.81 22.06 40.34
CA GLU A 225 -45.67 22.24 41.52
C GLU A 225 -47.02 22.89 41.18
N ALA A 226 -47.05 23.77 40.16
CA ALA A 226 -48.28 24.41 39.71
C ALA A 226 -49.20 23.49 38.89
N ASN A 227 -48.72 22.34 38.41
CA ASN A 227 -49.44 21.51 37.44
C ASN A 227 -49.48 20.02 37.86
N PRO A 228 -50.60 19.54 38.44
CA PRO A 228 -50.70 18.16 38.97
C PRO A 228 -50.54 17.04 37.94
N SER A 229 -50.64 17.34 36.64
CA SER A 229 -50.43 16.38 35.55
C SER A 229 -48.95 16.17 35.19
N ILE A 230 -48.03 16.90 35.83
CA ILE A 230 -46.59 16.82 35.60
C ILE A 230 -45.93 16.13 36.80
N GLU A 231 -45.26 15.01 36.54
CA GLU A 231 -44.61 14.19 37.56
C GLU A 231 -43.09 14.19 37.36
N PHE A 232 -42.34 14.62 38.38
CA PHE A 232 -40.89 14.51 38.39
C PHE A 232 -40.44 13.26 39.16
N ILE A 233 -39.85 12.31 38.46
CA ILE A 233 -39.45 11.00 38.99
C ILE A 233 -38.03 11.05 39.57
N GLY A 234 -37.20 12.01 39.13
CA GLY A 234 -35.78 12.08 39.45
C GLY A 234 -34.92 11.25 38.50
N GLU A 235 -33.71 10.91 38.94
CA GLU A 235 -32.76 10.08 38.16
C GLU A 235 -33.16 8.60 38.24
N ILE A 236 -33.28 7.95 37.08
CA ILE A 236 -33.68 6.54 36.97
C ILE A 236 -32.54 5.68 36.41
N ASP A 237 -32.50 4.42 36.82
CA ASP A 237 -31.55 3.42 36.33
C ASP A 237 -31.99 2.75 35.02
N GLU A 238 -31.15 1.86 34.49
CA GLU A 238 -31.37 1.15 33.23
C GLU A 238 -32.57 0.19 33.24
N HIS A 239 -32.86 -0.44 34.38
CA HIS A 239 -34.02 -1.32 34.54
C HIS A 239 -35.33 -0.52 34.54
N GLN A 240 -35.34 0.63 35.20
CA GLN A 240 -36.47 1.54 35.26
C GLN A 240 -36.75 2.18 33.89
N LYS A 241 -35.72 2.45 33.08
CA LYS A 241 -35.88 3.01 31.72
C LYS A 241 -36.76 2.16 30.80
N ALA A 242 -36.65 0.84 30.87
CA ALA A 242 -37.45 -0.06 30.05
C ALA A 242 -38.95 0.15 30.26
N ALA A 243 -39.39 0.11 31.52
CA ALA A 243 -40.79 0.35 31.89
C ALA A 243 -41.20 1.81 31.62
N PHE A 244 -40.33 2.77 31.90
CA PHE A 244 -40.59 4.19 31.74
C PHE A 244 -40.77 4.61 30.27
N LEU A 245 -39.85 4.22 29.39
CA LEU A 245 -39.93 4.56 27.98
C LEU A 245 -40.96 3.68 27.26
N GLY A 246 -41.01 2.37 27.56
CA GLY A 246 -41.90 1.43 26.89
C GLY A 246 -43.37 1.70 27.08
N ASN A 247 -43.76 2.25 28.23
CA ASN A 247 -45.14 2.62 28.54
C ASN A 247 -45.50 4.07 28.19
N ALA A 248 -44.56 4.86 27.67
CA ALA A 248 -44.85 6.21 27.22
C ALA A 248 -45.52 6.22 25.84
N ARG A 249 -46.43 7.18 25.63
CA ARG A 249 -47.08 7.44 24.33
C ARG A 249 -46.06 7.94 23.31
N ALA A 250 -45.20 8.86 23.73
CA ALA A 250 -44.05 9.35 22.96
C ALA A 250 -42.98 9.93 23.91
N LEU A 251 -41.73 9.95 23.45
CA LEU A 251 -40.65 10.72 24.07
C LEU A 251 -40.65 12.14 23.49
N LEU A 252 -40.68 13.16 24.35
CA LEU A 252 -40.41 14.54 23.99
C LEU A 252 -38.90 14.83 24.09
N PHE A 253 -38.31 15.30 22.99
CA PHE A 253 -36.92 15.71 22.91
C PHE A 253 -36.82 17.16 22.43
N PRO A 254 -37.19 18.15 23.26
CA PRO A 254 -37.29 19.58 22.89
C PRO A 254 -35.93 20.28 22.87
N ILE A 255 -34.93 19.59 22.34
CA ILE A 255 -33.52 19.97 22.38
C ILE A 255 -33.28 21.35 21.73
N ASP A 256 -32.47 22.18 22.38
CA ASP A 256 -32.22 23.58 21.97
C ASP A 256 -30.73 23.88 21.87
N TRP A 257 -29.97 22.87 21.43
CA TRP A 257 -28.56 22.95 21.10
C TRP A 257 -28.24 21.85 20.06
N PRO A 258 -27.14 21.97 19.29
CA PRO A 258 -26.78 20.99 18.28
C PRO A 258 -26.22 19.71 18.93
N GLU A 259 -27.14 18.88 19.37
CA GLU A 259 -26.88 17.58 20.00
C GLU A 259 -25.96 16.71 19.13
N PRO A 260 -24.83 16.19 19.65
CA PRO A 260 -23.93 15.32 18.90
C PRO A 260 -24.56 14.00 18.48
N PHE A 261 -25.41 13.38 19.32
CA PHE A 261 -26.08 12.13 18.98
C PHE A 261 -27.45 11.94 19.63
N GLY A 262 -27.57 12.13 20.96
CA GLY A 262 -28.82 11.94 21.70
C GLY A 262 -29.23 10.48 21.91
N LEU A 263 -28.53 9.76 22.80
CA LEU A 263 -28.79 8.34 23.09
C LEU A 263 -30.24 8.04 23.49
N VAL A 264 -30.89 8.96 24.20
CA VAL A 264 -32.28 8.79 24.66
C VAL A 264 -33.28 8.57 23.51
N MET A 265 -32.98 9.11 22.31
CA MET A 265 -33.81 8.89 21.13
C MET A 265 -33.79 7.41 20.72
N ILE A 266 -32.59 6.80 20.67
CA ILE A 266 -32.46 5.39 20.29
C ILE A 266 -32.89 4.44 21.43
N GLU A 267 -32.80 4.88 22.69
CA GLU A 267 -33.38 4.17 23.84
C GLU A 267 -34.91 4.09 23.72
N ALA A 268 -35.58 5.21 23.40
CA ALA A 268 -37.02 5.23 23.15
C ALA A 268 -37.40 4.36 21.94
N MET A 269 -36.64 4.48 20.85
CA MET A 269 -36.87 3.67 19.65
C MET A 269 -36.70 2.16 19.93
N ALA A 270 -35.75 1.77 20.78
CA ALA A 270 -35.58 0.38 21.20
C ALA A 270 -36.81 -0.17 21.95
N CYS A 271 -37.50 0.65 22.75
CA CYS A 271 -38.77 0.25 23.36
C CYS A 271 -39.96 0.26 22.37
N GLY A 272 -39.76 0.74 21.14
CA GLY A 272 -40.79 1.01 20.14
C GLY A 272 -41.52 2.34 20.36
N THR A 273 -41.01 3.23 21.21
CA THR A 273 -41.63 4.52 21.56
C THR A 273 -41.27 5.58 20.53
N PRO A 274 -42.26 6.19 19.84
CA PRO A 274 -42.01 7.30 18.93
C PRO A 274 -41.35 8.49 19.64
N VAL A 275 -40.50 9.23 18.91
CA VAL A 275 -39.83 10.43 19.42
C VAL A 275 -40.35 11.66 18.71
N ILE A 276 -40.69 12.71 19.46
CA ILE A 276 -40.98 14.05 18.93
C ILE A 276 -39.82 14.94 19.30
N ALA A 277 -39.01 15.29 18.31
CA ALA A 277 -37.72 15.96 18.52
C ALA A 277 -37.65 17.29 17.77
N PHE A 278 -37.06 18.30 18.42
CA PHE A 278 -36.77 19.57 17.77
C PHE A 278 -35.58 19.43 16.83
N ASN A 279 -35.60 20.12 15.68
CA ASN A 279 -34.62 19.97 14.60
C ASN A 279 -33.24 20.56 14.93
N GLN A 280 -32.51 19.95 15.87
CA GLN A 280 -31.16 20.35 16.24
C GLN A 280 -30.17 19.19 16.14
N GLY A 281 -28.94 19.51 15.71
CA GLY A 281 -27.81 18.56 15.71
C GLY A 281 -28.11 17.28 14.94
N SER A 282 -27.92 16.13 15.60
CA SER A 282 -28.11 14.78 15.05
C SER A 282 -29.56 14.35 14.89
N VAL A 283 -30.56 15.13 15.31
CA VAL A 283 -31.97 14.72 15.28
C VAL A 283 -32.42 14.23 13.89
N PRO A 284 -32.13 14.92 12.77
CA PRO A 284 -32.48 14.44 11.43
C PRO A 284 -31.71 13.18 10.98
N GLU A 285 -30.59 12.88 11.64
CA GLU A 285 -29.83 11.67 11.39
C GLU A 285 -30.35 10.49 12.19
N VAL A 286 -31.01 10.70 13.33
CA VAL A 286 -31.53 9.63 14.18
C VAL A 286 -33.01 9.36 13.86
N ILE A 287 -33.82 10.41 13.78
CA ILE A 287 -35.26 10.32 13.59
C ILE A 287 -35.62 10.35 12.11
N THR A 288 -36.47 9.41 11.69
CA THR A 288 -37.07 9.38 10.36
C THR A 288 -38.54 9.78 10.50
N PRO A 289 -38.94 10.98 10.01
CA PRO A 289 -40.31 11.46 10.10
C PRO A 289 -41.32 10.44 9.54
N GLY A 290 -42.39 10.18 10.28
CA GLY A 290 -43.42 9.23 9.84
C GLY A 290 -43.04 7.75 10.00
N GLN A 291 -41.85 7.44 10.51
CA GLN A 291 -41.41 6.07 10.80
C GLN A 291 -41.01 5.87 12.27
N SER A 292 -40.01 6.60 12.75
CA SER A 292 -39.52 6.49 14.14
C SER A 292 -39.98 7.64 15.04
N GLY A 293 -40.61 8.65 14.46
CA GLY A 293 -41.02 9.85 15.18
C GLY A 293 -41.36 11.01 14.26
N PHE A 294 -41.31 12.22 14.81
CA PHE A 294 -41.51 13.49 14.12
C PHE A 294 -40.41 14.47 14.46
N ILE A 295 -40.01 15.28 13.47
CA ILE A 295 -39.07 16.39 13.63
C ILE A 295 -39.89 17.68 13.53
N VAL A 296 -39.73 18.56 14.52
CA VAL A 296 -40.54 19.78 14.67
C VAL A 296 -39.66 21.02 14.87
N GLU A 297 -40.20 22.19 14.56
CA GLU A 297 -39.53 23.48 14.72
C GLU A 297 -40.14 24.33 15.87
N SER A 298 -41.34 23.97 16.36
CA SER A 298 -42.06 24.72 17.38
C SER A 298 -42.93 23.86 18.29
N VAL A 299 -43.40 24.45 19.40
CA VAL A 299 -44.32 23.81 20.36
C VAL A 299 -45.64 23.45 19.67
N GLU A 300 -46.17 24.32 18.80
CA GLU A 300 -47.41 24.08 18.07
C GLU A 300 -47.29 22.88 17.12
N GLN A 301 -46.15 22.74 16.45
CA GLN A 301 -45.86 21.57 15.60
C GLN A 301 -45.72 20.30 16.44
N ALA A 302 -45.12 20.38 17.63
CA ALA A 302 -45.04 19.24 18.55
C ALA A 302 -46.43 18.79 19.01
N VAL A 303 -47.31 19.74 19.36
CA VAL A 303 -48.71 19.47 19.72
C VAL A 303 -49.46 18.81 18.55
N ALA A 304 -49.29 19.32 17.33
CA ALA A 304 -49.89 18.71 16.13
C ALA A 304 -49.36 17.29 15.87
N ALA A 305 -48.06 17.05 16.06
CA ALA A 305 -47.45 15.73 15.92
C ALA A 305 -48.01 14.73 16.94
N ILE A 306 -48.26 15.16 18.19
CA ILE A 306 -48.92 14.32 19.22
C ILE A 306 -50.30 13.86 18.76
N GLY A 307 -51.07 14.74 18.12
CA GLY A 307 -52.40 14.42 17.57
C GLY A 307 -52.39 13.33 16.49
N THR A 308 -51.26 13.08 15.85
CA THR A 308 -51.12 12.08 14.76
C THR A 308 -50.29 10.85 15.16
N LEU A 309 -49.91 10.71 16.44
CA LEU A 309 -49.11 9.59 16.94
C LEU A 309 -49.74 8.21 16.65
N ALA A 310 -51.08 8.12 16.62
CA ALA A 310 -51.79 6.88 16.32
C ALA A 310 -51.47 6.31 14.92
N CYS A 311 -50.94 7.13 14.01
CA CYS A 311 -50.50 6.71 12.68
C CYS A 311 -49.14 5.99 12.69
N LEU A 312 -48.39 6.05 13.79
CA LEU A 312 -47.08 5.39 13.91
C LEU A 312 -47.20 4.01 14.55
N GLU A 313 -46.77 2.98 13.83
CA GLU A 313 -46.66 1.64 14.39
C GLU A 313 -45.37 1.50 15.20
N ARG A 314 -45.51 1.25 16.51
CA ARG A 314 -44.37 1.02 17.43
C ARG A 314 -43.39 -0.06 16.94
N ARG A 315 -43.90 -1.07 16.23
CA ARG A 315 -43.07 -2.13 15.62
C ARG A 315 -42.14 -1.58 14.54
N ARG A 316 -42.58 -0.59 13.75
CA ARG A 316 -41.74 0.09 12.74
C ARG A 316 -40.69 0.98 13.39
N VAL A 317 -41.01 1.61 14.53
CA VAL A 317 -40.04 2.35 15.35
C VAL A 317 -38.93 1.40 15.86
N ARG A 318 -39.31 0.25 16.44
CA ARG A 318 -38.36 -0.79 16.88
C ARG A 318 -37.49 -1.29 15.74
N ALA A 319 -38.08 -1.60 14.59
CA ALA A 319 -37.34 -2.08 13.43
C ALA A 319 -36.31 -1.04 12.94
N ALA A 320 -36.65 0.26 12.99
CA ALA A 320 -35.71 1.32 12.65
C ALA A 320 -34.51 1.37 13.62
N PHE A 321 -34.71 1.08 14.91
CA PHE A 321 -33.63 0.90 15.88
C PHE A 321 -32.77 -0.33 15.53
N GLU A 322 -33.39 -1.50 15.34
CA GLU A 322 -32.68 -2.76 15.07
C GLU A 322 -31.83 -2.70 13.80
N GLN A 323 -32.29 -1.98 12.78
CA GLN A 323 -31.56 -1.80 11.54
C GLN A 323 -30.34 -0.86 11.68
N ARG A 324 -30.37 0.10 12.60
CA ARG A 324 -29.48 1.28 12.53
C ARG A 324 -28.70 1.59 13.80
N PHE A 325 -29.11 1.11 14.96
CA PHE A 325 -28.62 1.59 16.25
C PHE A 325 -28.34 0.46 17.25
N THR A 326 -28.02 -0.73 16.74
CA THR A 326 -27.56 -1.85 17.57
C THR A 326 -26.05 -1.80 17.82
N VAL A 327 -25.61 -2.38 18.94
CA VAL A 327 -24.20 -2.47 19.32
C VAL A 327 -23.42 -3.36 18.34
N GLU A 328 -24.04 -4.42 17.81
CA GLU A 328 -23.45 -5.35 16.85
C GLU A 328 -23.04 -4.60 15.58
N ARG A 329 -23.91 -3.72 15.07
CA ARG A 329 -23.61 -2.86 13.92
C ARG A 329 -22.49 -1.88 14.24
N MET A 330 -22.56 -1.22 15.40
CA MET A 330 -21.53 -0.27 15.84
C MET A 330 -20.16 -0.96 15.93
N ALA A 331 -20.08 -2.12 16.59
CA ALA A 331 -18.88 -2.90 16.74
C ALA A 331 -18.35 -3.41 15.39
N ALA A 332 -19.22 -3.88 14.49
CA ALA A 332 -18.82 -4.27 13.14
C ALA A 332 -18.19 -3.12 12.34
N GLN A 333 -18.74 -1.91 12.45
CA GLN A 333 -18.16 -0.71 11.81
C GLN A 333 -16.82 -0.31 12.41
N TYR A 334 -16.67 -0.35 13.74
CA TYR A 334 -15.38 -0.12 14.39
C TYR A 334 -14.36 -1.20 14.05
N LEU A 335 -14.74 -2.47 14.01
CA LEU A 335 -13.86 -3.56 13.59
C LEU A 335 -13.39 -3.40 12.14
N ALA A 336 -14.26 -2.96 11.23
CA ALA A 336 -13.89 -2.63 9.86
C ALA A 336 -12.85 -1.49 9.82
N LEU A 337 -13.07 -0.43 10.60
CA LEU A 337 -12.12 0.67 10.74
C LEU A 337 -10.78 0.21 11.34
N TYR A 338 -10.81 -0.60 12.40
CA TYR A 338 -9.62 -1.15 13.04
C TYR A 338 -8.81 -2.01 12.06
N ARG A 339 -9.48 -2.86 11.29
CA ARG A 339 -8.84 -3.66 10.23
C ARG A 339 -8.27 -2.80 9.12
N GLN A 340 -8.91 -1.67 8.79
CA GLN A 340 -8.35 -0.70 7.85
C GLN A 340 -7.10 -0.02 8.42
N GLN A 341 -7.08 0.36 9.69
CA GLN A 341 -5.89 0.95 10.32
C GLN A 341 -4.74 -0.06 10.41
N VAL A 342 -5.04 -1.30 10.79
CA VAL A 342 -4.07 -2.40 10.79
C VAL A 342 -3.65 -2.79 9.35
N GLY A 343 -4.57 -2.75 8.39
CA GLY A 343 -4.35 -3.13 6.99
C GLY A 343 -3.81 -2.02 6.08
N GLN A 344 -3.87 -0.75 6.49
CA GLN A 344 -3.20 0.38 5.84
C GLN A 344 -1.71 0.40 6.16
N ALA A 345 -1.30 -0.17 7.30
CA ALA A 345 0.11 -0.52 7.55
C ALA A 345 0.62 -1.60 6.57
N ASP A 346 -0.28 -2.32 5.86
CA ASP A 346 0.04 -3.51 5.06
C ASP A 346 0.08 -3.33 3.54
N ARG A 347 -0.45 -2.25 2.96
CA ARG A 347 -0.80 -2.24 1.51
C ARG A 347 -0.34 -1.04 0.68
N SER A 348 0.43 -0.17 1.29
CA SER A 348 1.51 0.58 0.63
C SER A 348 2.73 0.33 1.50
N PRO A 349 3.97 0.37 1.01
CA PRO A 349 5.09 0.33 1.94
C PRO A 349 4.85 1.47 2.91
N ALA A 350 4.58 1.17 4.18
CA ALA A 350 4.55 2.19 5.21
C ALA A 350 5.85 2.96 5.04
N PRO A 351 5.86 4.31 5.17
CA PRO A 351 7.11 5.03 5.20
C PRO A 351 7.94 4.33 6.25
N SER A 352 9.03 3.70 5.81
CA SER A 352 10.10 3.40 6.72
C SER A 352 10.36 4.73 7.45
N GLY A 353 10.56 4.73 8.78
CA GLY A 353 10.82 5.97 9.54
C GLY A 353 11.91 6.88 8.94
N SER A 354 12.67 6.36 7.96
CA SER A 354 13.56 7.05 7.02
C SER A 354 13.31 6.63 5.56
N SER A 355 13.30 7.58 4.62
CA SER A 355 13.12 7.33 3.17
C SER A 355 14.24 6.44 2.58
N LEU A 356 13.95 5.54 1.62
CA LEU A 356 14.96 4.78 0.89
C LEU A 356 15.99 5.71 0.20
N GLN A 357 15.54 6.89 -0.21
CA GLN A 357 16.40 7.92 -0.77
C GLN A 357 17.41 8.49 0.24
N GLU A 358 17.01 8.58 1.51
CA GLU A 358 17.88 9.00 2.61
C GLU A 358 18.90 7.90 2.93
N LEU A 359 18.46 6.64 2.94
CA LEU A 359 19.29 5.48 3.23
C LEU A 359 20.32 5.16 2.12
N ARG A 360 20.02 5.53 0.85
CA ARG A 360 20.85 5.25 -0.34
C ARG A 360 21.38 3.81 -0.39
N PRO A 361 20.51 2.79 -0.33
CA PRO A 361 20.94 1.41 -0.19
C PRO A 361 21.77 0.92 -1.38
N ARG A 362 22.59 -0.09 -1.14
CA ARG A 362 23.33 -0.87 -2.13
C ARG A 362 22.70 -2.25 -2.22
N THR A 363 22.12 -2.53 -3.38
CA THR A 363 21.35 -3.75 -3.63
C THR A 363 22.16 -4.75 -4.43
N LEU A 364 22.10 -6.02 -4.05
CA LEU A 364 22.62 -7.15 -4.83
C LEU A 364 21.54 -8.24 -4.91
N LYS A 365 21.51 -9.02 -6.00
CA LYS A 365 20.65 -10.20 -6.13
C LYS A 365 21.31 -11.30 -6.93
N HIS A 366 21.03 -12.54 -6.56
CA HIS A 366 21.25 -13.73 -7.38
C HIS A 366 20.11 -14.72 -7.13
N ASN A 367 19.37 -15.09 -8.18
CA ASN A 367 18.17 -15.94 -8.08
C ASN A 367 17.22 -15.49 -6.95
N ASP A 368 16.91 -16.38 -6.00
CA ASP A 368 15.96 -16.15 -4.89
C ASP A 368 16.56 -15.39 -3.70
N THR A 369 17.81 -14.93 -3.81
CA THR A 369 18.54 -14.26 -2.72
C THR A 369 18.86 -12.83 -3.11
N PHE A 370 18.54 -11.89 -2.24
CA PHE A 370 18.91 -10.50 -2.42
C PHE A 370 19.40 -9.87 -1.13
N GLY A 371 20.23 -8.84 -1.25
CA GLY A 371 20.82 -8.12 -0.14
C GLY A 371 20.59 -6.62 -0.30
N VAL A 372 20.26 -5.96 0.81
CA VAL A 372 20.06 -4.52 0.93
C VAL A 372 21.01 -4.03 2.01
N PHE A 373 22.06 -3.32 1.60
CA PHE A 373 23.12 -2.82 2.46
C PHE A 373 23.10 -1.30 2.49
N ASP A 374 23.64 -0.69 3.54
CA ASP A 374 23.91 0.73 3.52
C ASP A 374 25.19 1.05 2.71
N PRO A 375 25.55 2.34 2.51
CA PRO A 375 26.76 2.71 1.78
C PRO A 375 28.08 2.14 2.35
N HIS A 376 28.15 1.77 3.63
CA HIS A 376 29.34 1.17 4.23
C HIS A 376 29.42 -0.35 3.98
N GLY A 377 28.36 -0.96 3.44
CA GLY A 377 28.20 -2.41 3.30
C GLY A 377 27.65 -3.06 4.58
N ASP A 378 27.12 -2.27 5.51
CA ASP A 378 26.51 -2.77 6.74
C ASP A 378 25.02 -3.08 6.55
N VAL A 379 24.47 -3.83 7.49
CA VAL A 379 23.04 -4.06 7.69
C VAL A 379 22.71 -3.67 9.11
N GLN A 380 21.76 -2.75 9.27
CA GLN A 380 21.18 -2.42 10.57
C GLN A 380 19.65 -2.45 10.44
N ALA A 381 19.05 -3.57 10.84
CA ALA A 381 17.61 -3.66 10.98
C ALA A 381 17.13 -2.84 12.18
N THR A 382 16.52 -1.70 11.93
CA THR A 382 15.55 -1.06 12.83
C THR A 382 14.15 -1.57 12.50
N ALA A 383 13.14 -1.22 13.30
CA ALA A 383 11.75 -1.65 13.10
C ALA A 383 11.24 -1.41 11.66
N ASP A 384 11.76 -0.37 11.01
CA ASP A 384 11.31 0.11 9.70
C ASP A 384 12.39 -0.02 8.60
N SER A 385 13.52 -0.67 8.87
CA SER A 385 14.63 -0.73 7.92
C SER A 385 14.46 -1.87 6.90
N PRO A 386 14.54 -1.57 5.59
CA PRO A 386 14.53 -2.59 4.53
C PRO A 386 15.86 -3.33 4.38
N GLN A 387 16.88 -2.97 5.19
CA GLN A 387 18.19 -3.58 5.13
C GLN A 387 18.14 -5.05 5.58
N GLY A 388 18.93 -5.89 4.90
CA GLY A 388 19.04 -7.29 5.24
C GLY A 388 19.60 -8.16 4.12
N LEU A 389 19.95 -9.40 4.46
CA LEU A 389 20.10 -10.48 3.48
C LEU A 389 18.83 -11.31 3.51
N PHE A 390 18.16 -11.42 2.37
CA PHE A 390 16.91 -12.13 2.22
C PHE A 390 17.10 -13.34 1.32
N HIS A 391 16.49 -14.46 1.69
CA HIS A 391 16.37 -15.65 0.84
C HIS A 391 14.93 -16.13 0.91
N ARG A 392 14.26 -16.29 -0.24
CA ARG A 392 12.87 -16.75 -0.33
C ARG A 392 11.92 -16.03 0.64
N ASP A 393 11.92 -14.70 0.54
CA ASP A 393 11.12 -13.77 1.36
C ASP A 393 11.40 -13.83 2.88
N THR A 394 12.48 -14.47 3.35
CA THR A 394 12.87 -14.45 4.77
C THR A 394 14.17 -13.67 4.97
N ARG A 395 14.24 -12.79 5.98
CA ARG A 395 15.46 -12.05 6.36
C ARG A 395 16.40 -12.92 7.17
N HIS A 396 17.38 -13.52 6.49
CA HIS A 396 18.43 -14.34 7.09
C HIS A 396 19.49 -13.55 7.83
N LEU A 397 19.71 -12.28 7.48
CA LEU A 397 20.66 -11.40 8.16
C LEU A 397 19.98 -10.06 8.42
N SER A 398 19.73 -9.75 9.69
CA SER A 398 19.12 -8.50 10.16
C SER A 398 20.16 -7.53 10.74
N HIS A 399 21.33 -8.03 11.12
CA HIS A 399 22.43 -7.21 11.59
C HIS A 399 23.75 -7.66 10.97
N TRP A 400 24.53 -6.69 10.50
CA TRP A 400 25.90 -6.88 10.02
C TRP A 400 26.64 -5.55 10.15
N ARG A 401 27.45 -5.38 11.19
CA ARG A 401 28.15 -4.12 11.46
C ARG A 401 29.63 -4.37 11.69
N LEU A 402 30.45 -3.70 10.89
CA LEU A 402 31.90 -3.72 11.03
C LEU A 402 32.40 -2.50 11.80
N THR A 403 33.27 -2.72 12.78
CA THR A 403 33.96 -1.67 13.53
C THR A 403 35.46 -1.96 13.61
N LEU A 404 36.27 -0.90 13.70
CA LEU A 404 37.71 -0.95 13.91
C LEU A 404 37.99 -0.21 15.23
N ASN A 405 38.57 -0.91 16.20
CA ASN A 405 38.80 -0.42 17.57
C ASN A 405 37.52 0.17 18.20
N GLY A 406 36.40 -0.54 18.05
CA GLY A 406 35.08 -0.12 18.58
C GLY A 406 34.37 1.01 17.82
N VAL A 407 35.04 1.64 16.84
CA VAL A 407 34.48 2.77 16.08
C VAL A 407 34.14 2.35 14.65
N ARG A 408 33.11 2.96 14.07
CA ARG A 408 32.74 2.73 12.67
C ARG A 408 33.79 3.37 11.73
N PRO A 409 34.32 2.65 10.73
CA PRO A 409 35.23 3.25 9.75
C PRO A 409 34.59 4.37 8.93
N LEU A 410 35.39 5.35 8.52
CA LEU A 410 35.00 6.44 7.63
C LEU A 410 34.78 5.92 6.20
N LEU A 411 33.66 6.29 5.58
CA LEU A 411 33.36 5.93 4.19
C LEU A 411 34.16 6.79 3.20
N LEU A 412 34.96 6.15 2.35
CA LEU A 412 35.66 6.82 1.24
C LEU A 412 34.89 6.66 -0.09
N SER A 413 34.40 5.46 -0.37
CA SER A 413 33.55 5.20 -1.55
C SER A 413 32.69 3.95 -1.39
N SER A 414 31.58 3.91 -2.12
CA SER A 414 30.64 2.78 -2.15
C SER A 414 30.17 2.53 -3.59
N THR A 415 30.81 1.58 -4.25
CA THR A 415 30.71 1.39 -5.69
C THR A 415 30.16 0.02 -6.02
N LEU A 416 29.00 -0.03 -6.68
CA LEU A 416 28.56 -1.20 -7.42
C LEU A 416 29.29 -1.23 -8.76
N ARG A 417 29.98 -2.33 -9.06
CA ARG A 417 30.59 -2.51 -10.39
C ARG A 417 29.56 -2.32 -11.49
N ASP A 418 30.02 -1.89 -12.65
CA ASP A 418 29.17 -1.67 -13.83
C ASP A 418 28.32 -2.90 -14.21
N ASP A 419 28.77 -4.11 -13.89
CA ASP A 419 28.10 -5.39 -14.14
C ASP A 419 27.20 -5.88 -12.98
N ASN A 420 27.04 -5.08 -11.90
CA ASN A 420 26.37 -5.46 -10.65
C ASN A 420 26.90 -6.73 -9.96
N ALA A 421 28.02 -7.30 -10.43
CA ALA A 421 28.52 -8.58 -9.92
C ALA A 421 29.17 -8.46 -8.53
N MET A 422 29.45 -7.23 -8.06
CA MET A 422 30.12 -7.00 -6.79
C MET A 422 29.92 -5.56 -6.29
N LEU A 423 29.65 -5.44 -5.01
CA LEU A 423 29.73 -4.20 -4.24
C LEU A 423 31.14 -4.06 -3.66
N THR A 424 31.78 -2.90 -3.83
CA THR A 424 33.04 -2.55 -3.17
C THR A 424 32.86 -1.30 -2.32
N CYS A 425 33.21 -1.38 -1.04
CA CYS A 425 33.25 -0.24 -0.14
C CYS A 425 34.71 -0.01 0.28
N ASP A 426 35.24 1.18 0.00
CA ASP A 426 36.54 1.62 0.49
C ASP A 426 36.32 2.51 1.71
N LEU A 427 37.01 2.19 2.80
CA LEU A 427 36.84 2.78 4.12
C LEU A 427 38.21 3.12 4.72
N SER A 428 38.22 3.96 5.75
CA SER A 428 39.44 4.29 6.51
C SER A 428 39.20 4.34 8.02
N ASN A 429 40.24 4.19 8.84
CA ASN A 429 40.10 4.36 10.28
C ASN A 429 39.79 5.82 10.64
N PRO A 430 38.90 6.06 11.63
CA PRO A 430 38.80 7.34 12.29
C PRO A 430 40.04 7.59 13.18
N GLY A 431 40.26 8.83 13.59
CA GLY A 431 41.24 9.13 14.64
C GLY A 431 40.75 8.57 15.98
N LEU A 432 41.64 7.96 16.76
CA LEU A 432 41.35 7.47 18.10
C LEU A 432 42.08 8.35 19.11
N GLU A 433 41.36 8.82 20.14
CA GLU A 433 41.91 9.69 21.17
C GLU A 433 42.94 8.95 22.04
N ASP A 434 43.87 9.74 22.58
CA ASP A 434 45.01 9.33 23.40
C ASP A 434 44.52 8.73 24.74
N THR A 435 44.73 7.43 24.95
CA THR A 435 44.47 6.79 26.25
C THR A 435 45.74 6.84 27.10
N GLN A 436 45.94 7.97 27.78
CA GLN A 436 46.89 8.29 28.86
C GLN A 436 48.35 7.80 28.84
N ASP A 437 48.81 6.96 27.91
CA ASP A 437 50.22 6.51 27.80
C ASP A 437 50.58 5.93 26.40
N ALA A 438 49.80 6.18 25.33
CA ALA A 438 50.10 5.68 23.98
C ALA A 438 49.67 6.68 22.89
N GLU A 439 50.58 7.04 21.96
CA GLU A 439 50.24 7.89 20.81
C GLU A 439 48.98 7.37 20.10
N GLY A 440 47.89 8.14 20.20
CA GLY A 440 46.60 7.78 19.60
C GLY A 440 46.71 7.65 18.08
N MET A 441 46.00 6.68 17.50
CA MET A 441 46.05 6.41 16.06
C MET A 441 45.49 7.59 15.25
N PRO A 442 46.30 8.24 14.38
CA PRO A 442 45.80 9.29 13.50
C PRO A 442 44.75 8.77 12.52
N HIS A 443 43.84 9.65 12.09
CA HIS A 443 42.85 9.33 11.07
C HIS A 443 43.54 9.01 9.73
N GLY A 444 42.97 8.09 8.95
CA GLY A 444 43.36 7.92 7.55
C GLY A 444 44.52 6.96 7.25
N LEU A 445 45.09 6.27 8.23
CA LEU A 445 46.31 5.45 8.09
C LEU A 445 46.04 3.98 7.75
N ILE A 446 44.90 3.44 8.17
CA ILE A 446 44.48 2.07 7.91
C ILE A 446 43.35 2.10 6.87
N HIS A 447 43.65 1.61 5.67
CA HIS A 447 42.65 1.43 4.62
C HIS A 447 41.94 0.10 4.80
N LEU A 448 40.62 0.12 4.72
CA LEU A 448 39.77 -1.06 4.69
C LEU A 448 39.03 -1.14 3.36
N ARG A 449 39.13 -2.28 2.67
CA ARG A 449 38.34 -2.58 1.48
C ARG A 449 37.43 -3.77 1.73
N ARG A 450 36.12 -3.56 1.54
CA ARG A 450 35.09 -4.60 1.59
C ARG A 450 34.67 -4.92 0.16
N SER A 451 34.72 -6.19 -0.24
CA SER A 451 34.25 -6.66 -1.56
C SER A 451 33.20 -7.75 -1.36
N ARG A 452 31.94 -7.46 -1.70
CA ARG A 452 30.77 -8.31 -1.45
C ARG A 452 30.05 -8.72 -2.74
N PHE A 453 29.60 -9.96 -2.83
CA PHE A 453 28.76 -10.44 -3.93
C PHE A 453 27.81 -11.55 -3.45
N LEU A 454 26.73 -11.78 -4.20
CA LEU A 454 25.81 -12.89 -3.96
C LEU A 454 26.04 -13.99 -5.01
N TRP A 455 25.97 -15.23 -4.56
CA TRP A 455 25.94 -16.39 -5.44
C TRP A 455 25.04 -17.46 -4.83
N GLN A 456 23.99 -17.81 -5.55
CA GLN A 456 22.94 -18.72 -5.12
C GLN A 456 22.30 -18.26 -3.80
N ARG A 457 22.50 -18.98 -2.72
CA ARG A 457 21.95 -18.70 -1.37
C ARG A 457 22.98 -18.10 -0.42
N SER A 458 24.12 -17.64 -0.95
CA SER A 458 25.27 -17.23 -0.14
C SER A 458 25.71 -15.81 -0.47
N CYS A 459 25.99 -15.05 0.58
CA CYS A 459 26.66 -13.76 0.52
C CYS A 459 28.13 -13.93 0.88
N PHE A 460 29.01 -13.63 -0.08
CA PHE A 460 30.45 -13.71 0.10
C PHE A 460 31.02 -12.32 0.31
N GLU A 461 31.96 -12.19 1.24
CA GLU A 461 32.67 -10.94 1.48
C GLU A 461 34.17 -11.18 1.68
N ARG A 462 34.98 -10.27 1.13
CA ARG A 462 36.41 -10.16 1.44
C ARG A 462 36.66 -8.80 2.07
N ILE A 463 37.25 -8.80 3.26
CA ILE A 463 37.68 -7.60 3.99
C ILE A 463 39.19 -7.56 3.94
N THR A 464 39.76 -6.49 3.40
CA THR A 464 41.20 -6.30 3.30
C THR A 464 41.62 -5.06 4.06
N LEU A 465 42.55 -5.20 4.99
CA LEU A 465 43.15 -4.10 5.75
C LEU A 465 44.57 -3.85 5.25
N ARG A 466 44.97 -2.59 5.16
CA ARG A 466 46.35 -2.19 4.84
C ARG A 466 46.79 -1.02 5.71
N ASN A 467 47.97 -1.16 6.31
CA ASN A 467 48.63 -0.07 7.03
C ASN A 467 49.48 0.78 6.07
N PHE A 468 49.22 2.09 6.03
CA PHE A 468 49.99 3.07 5.25
C PHE A 468 50.95 3.90 6.11
N ASP A 469 50.95 3.71 7.43
CA ASP A 469 51.89 4.33 8.34
C ASP A 469 53.27 3.65 8.31
N GLN A 470 54.28 4.32 8.85
CA GLN A 470 55.65 3.81 9.00
C GLN A 470 55.87 3.02 10.30
N GLN A 471 54.88 3.00 11.18
CA GLN A 471 54.88 2.20 12.42
C GLN A 471 53.87 1.05 12.36
N PRO A 472 54.14 -0.07 13.07
CA PRO A 472 53.17 -1.15 13.20
C PRO A 472 51.98 -0.72 14.07
N TRP A 473 50.77 -1.15 13.69
CA TRP A 473 49.55 -0.89 14.45
C TRP A 473 48.90 -2.19 14.91
N GLN A 474 48.45 -2.21 16.17
CA GLN A 474 47.51 -3.21 16.65
C GLN A 474 46.09 -2.70 16.44
N VAL A 475 45.28 -3.49 15.74
CA VAL A 475 43.87 -3.16 15.46
C VAL A 475 42.97 -4.33 15.81
N GLN A 476 41.88 -4.01 16.48
CA GLN A 476 40.76 -4.90 16.72
C GLN A 476 39.71 -4.66 15.63
N LEU A 477 39.48 -5.65 14.78
CA LEU A 477 38.34 -5.66 13.86
C LEU A 477 37.22 -6.48 14.48
N GLN A 478 36.08 -5.84 14.74
CA GLN A 478 34.89 -6.50 15.28
C GLN A 478 33.77 -6.48 14.24
N ILE A 479 33.17 -7.65 14.02
CA ILE A 479 31.99 -7.84 13.17
C ILE A 479 30.85 -8.31 14.05
N ARG A 480 29.81 -7.50 14.21
CA ARG A 480 28.57 -7.89 14.88
C ARG A 480 27.57 -8.36 13.85
N PHE A 481 26.88 -9.46 14.12
CA PHE A 481 25.90 -10.05 13.22
C PHE A 481 24.67 -10.56 13.98
N GLY A 482 23.56 -10.70 13.25
CA GLY A 482 22.30 -11.18 13.81
C GLY A 482 21.33 -11.60 12.72
N ALA A 483 20.43 -12.52 13.07
CA ALA A 483 19.37 -13.01 12.22
C ALA A 483 18.06 -12.99 13.02
N ASP A 484 17.03 -12.35 12.46
CA ASP A 484 15.70 -12.33 13.06
C ASP A 484 14.70 -13.24 12.34
N PHE A 485 15.07 -13.77 11.16
CA PHE A 485 14.25 -14.65 10.32
C PHE A 485 12.86 -14.08 10.03
N LYS A 486 12.73 -12.75 10.02
CA LYS A 486 11.46 -12.09 9.72
C LYS A 486 11.05 -12.33 8.29
N ASP A 487 9.78 -12.61 8.09
CA ASP A 487 9.17 -12.64 6.75
C ASP A 487 9.18 -11.22 6.16
N LEU A 488 9.32 -11.11 4.84
CA LEU A 488 9.35 -9.85 4.12
C LEU A 488 8.09 -9.01 4.37
N PHE A 489 6.92 -9.62 4.54
CA PHE A 489 5.70 -8.89 4.89
C PHE A 489 5.79 -8.30 6.30
N GLU A 490 6.38 -9.03 7.25
CA GLU A 490 6.66 -8.52 8.59
C GLU A 490 7.63 -7.32 8.56
N VAL A 491 8.66 -7.38 7.69
CA VAL A 491 9.58 -6.25 7.45
C VAL A 491 8.90 -5.05 6.77
N ARG A 492 7.84 -5.28 6.00
CA ARG A 492 7.03 -4.23 5.35
C ARG A 492 6.05 -3.53 6.29
N GLY A 493 5.90 -4.03 7.52
CA GLY A 493 4.99 -3.47 8.53
C GLY A 493 3.84 -4.42 8.94
N THR A 494 3.72 -5.60 8.33
CA THR A 494 2.67 -6.56 8.71
C THR A 494 2.89 -7.05 10.12
N SER A 495 1.91 -6.80 11.00
CA SER A 495 1.97 -7.27 12.38
C SER A 495 1.64 -8.74 12.45
N ARG A 496 2.63 -9.56 12.82
CA ARG A 496 2.46 -11.00 13.02
C ARG A 496 2.23 -11.32 14.50
N ARG A 497 1.19 -12.11 14.79
CA ARG A 497 0.78 -12.41 16.18
C ARG A 497 1.64 -13.45 16.89
N GLN A 498 2.23 -14.35 16.11
CA GLN A 498 3.05 -15.45 16.58
C GLN A 498 4.35 -15.44 15.78
N THR A 499 5.44 -15.74 16.46
CA THR A 499 6.73 -16.00 15.84
C THR A 499 7.10 -17.45 16.11
N GLY A 500 7.88 -18.06 15.22
CA GLY A 500 8.47 -19.36 15.48
C GLY A 500 9.48 -19.34 16.62
N GLN A 501 10.18 -20.46 16.77
CA GLN A 501 11.11 -20.69 17.87
C GLN A 501 12.55 -20.39 17.44
N PRO A 502 13.22 -19.37 18.01
CA PRO A 502 14.66 -19.18 17.85
C PRO A 502 15.41 -20.25 18.64
N HIS A 503 16.57 -20.68 18.12
CA HIS A 503 17.46 -21.62 18.79
C HIS A 503 18.77 -20.95 19.20
N PRO A 504 19.44 -21.44 20.27
CA PRO A 504 20.79 -20.99 20.60
C PRO A 504 21.74 -21.16 19.41
N ALA A 505 22.66 -20.20 19.25
CA ALA A 505 23.66 -20.27 18.19
C ALA A 505 24.56 -21.50 18.37
N ALA A 506 24.75 -22.28 17.30
CA ALA A 506 25.72 -23.36 17.27
C ALA A 506 27.08 -22.80 16.82
N LEU A 507 28.11 -23.02 17.64
CA LEU A 507 29.44 -22.45 17.45
C LEU A 507 30.49 -23.53 17.14
N GLU A 508 31.32 -23.25 16.15
CA GLU A 508 32.57 -23.98 15.89
C GLU A 508 33.71 -22.96 15.72
N ALA A 509 34.96 -23.42 15.68
CA ALA A 509 36.13 -22.53 15.64
C ALA A 509 36.12 -21.47 14.52
N GLN A 510 35.45 -21.73 13.39
CA GLN A 510 35.40 -20.85 12.21
C GLN A 510 33.98 -20.44 11.81
N GLN A 511 32.95 -20.84 12.54
CA GLN A 511 31.57 -20.57 12.13
C GLN A 511 30.60 -20.41 13.30
N ALA A 512 29.62 -19.55 13.09
CA ALA A 512 28.45 -19.40 13.94
C ALA A 512 27.19 -19.66 13.10
N GLN A 513 26.33 -20.55 13.57
CA GLN A 513 25.05 -20.85 12.94
C GLN A 513 23.90 -20.36 13.80
N LEU A 514 23.13 -19.43 13.26
CA LEU A 514 21.87 -18.94 13.81
C LEU A 514 20.74 -19.76 13.23
N SER A 515 19.78 -20.17 14.05
CA SER A 515 18.71 -21.07 13.63
C SER A 515 17.36 -20.67 14.21
N TYR A 516 16.31 -20.93 13.43
CA TYR A 516 14.92 -20.63 13.80
C TYR A 516 14.01 -21.70 13.19
N THR A 517 13.11 -22.27 14.00
CA THR A 517 12.02 -23.11 13.49
C THR A 517 10.78 -22.25 13.30
N GLY A 518 10.34 -22.07 12.06
CA GLY A 518 9.12 -21.34 11.75
C GLY A 518 7.85 -22.05 12.24
N LEU A 519 6.74 -21.31 12.30
CA LEU A 519 5.39 -21.85 12.53
C LEU A 519 4.97 -22.85 11.45
N ASP A 520 5.61 -22.81 10.27
CA ASP A 520 5.50 -23.83 9.22
C ASP A 520 6.26 -25.13 9.52
N GLY A 521 6.88 -25.23 10.70
CA GLY A 521 7.67 -26.38 11.14
C GLY A 521 9.03 -26.51 10.46
N ARG A 522 9.44 -25.54 9.62
CA ARG A 522 10.71 -25.59 8.89
C ARG A 522 11.82 -24.95 9.69
N LEU A 523 12.93 -25.69 9.84
CA LEU A 523 14.18 -25.15 10.33
C LEU A 523 14.83 -24.27 9.25
N ARG A 524 15.03 -23.00 9.57
CA ARG A 524 15.79 -22.03 8.78
C ARG A 524 17.11 -21.76 9.47
N THR A 525 18.18 -21.64 8.69
CA THR A 525 19.53 -21.41 9.22
C THR A 525 20.25 -20.28 8.50
N THR A 526 21.03 -19.52 9.25
CA THR A 526 22.00 -18.55 8.73
C THR A 526 23.36 -18.91 9.30
N THR A 527 24.27 -19.40 8.44
CA THR A 527 25.61 -19.79 8.87
C THR A 527 26.62 -18.75 8.42
N VAL A 528 27.31 -18.10 9.37
CA VAL A 528 28.40 -17.15 9.12
C VAL A 528 29.73 -17.86 9.32
N ARG A 529 30.58 -17.85 8.28
CA ARG A 529 31.85 -18.60 8.26
C ARG A 529 33.01 -17.66 7.95
N PHE A 530 34.10 -17.81 8.70
CA PHE A 530 35.26 -16.93 8.65
C PHE A 530 36.52 -17.68 8.23
N ASN A 531 37.37 -17.03 7.45
CA ASN A 531 38.73 -17.48 7.18
C ASN A 531 39.70 -16.29 7.10
N PRO A 532 40.76 -16.24 7.93
CA PRO A 532 41.09 -17.14 9.05
C PRO A 532 40.01 -17.19 10.15
N PRO A 533 40.09 -18.16 11.10
CA PRO A 533 39.26 -18.16 12.30
C PRO A 533 39.42 -16.86 13.10
N PRO A 534 38.35 -16.30 13.69
CA PRO A 534 38.45 -15.19 14.65
C PRO A 534 39.09 -15.65 15.96
N GLN A 535 39.68 -14.72 16.72
CA GLN A 535 40.20 -14.99 18.06
C GLN A 535 39.07 -15.19 19.07
N GLN A 536 37.94 -14.49 18.89
CA GLN A 536 36.74 -14.68 19.69
C GLN A 536 35.53 -14.79 18.75
N LEU A 537 34.67 -15.77 19.01
CA LEU A 537 33.43 -15.99 18.28
C LEU A 537 32.35 -16.40 19.27
N ASP A 538 31.23 -15.68 19.23
CA ASP A 538 30.01 -16.04 19.94
C ASP A 538 28.80 -15.97 18.97
N GLY A 539 27.59 -16.03 19.50
CA GLY A 539 26.36 -15.99 18.70
C GLY A 539 26.03 -14.63 18.08
N GLU A 540 26.73 -13.55 18.43
CA GLU A 540 26.42 -12.18 18.02
C GLU A 540 27.61 -11.45 17.38
N GLN A 541 28.84 -11.91 17.58
CA GLN A 541 30.03 -11.21 17.11
C GLN A 541 31.23 -12.13 16.84
N ALA A 542 32.11 -11.64 15.96
CA ALA A 542 33.45 -12.17 15.74
C ALA A 542 34.48 -11.05 15.93
N VAL A 543 35.54 -11.34 16.69
CA VAL A 543 36.62 -10.39 16.99
C VAL A 543 37.93 -10.89 16.40
N PHE A 544 38.61 -10.02 15.65
CA PHE A 544 39.91 -10.24 15.08
C PHE A 544 40.95 -9.28 15.66
N GLU A 545 41.94 -9.82 16.35
CA GLU A 545 43.11 -9.05 16.80
C GLU A 545 44.22 -9.15 15.74
N LEU A 546 44.59 -8.01 15.15
CA LEU A 546 45.53 -7.95 14.03
C LEU A 546 46.67 -6.99 14.36
N THR A 547 47.91 -7.47 14.20
CA THR A 547 49.08 -6.60 14.09
C THR A 547 49.39 -6.37 12.62
N LEU A 548 49.45 -5.12 12.19
CA LEU A 548 49.73 -4.70 10.82
C LEU A 548 51.05 -3.94 10.77
N ALA A 549 52.12 -4.57 10.27
CA ALA A 549 53.40 -3.92 10.01
C ALA A 549 53.28 -2.82 8.92
N PRO A 550 54.25 -1.91 8.81
CA PRO A 550 54.27 -0.87 7.78
C PRO A 550 54.08 -1.46 6.38
N GLY A 551 53.07 -0.98 5.64
CA GLY A 551 52.73 -1.48 4.30
C GLY A 551 52.06 -2.86 4.26
N GLU A 552 51.94 -3.57 5.38
CA GLU A 552 51.36 -4.92 5.44
C GLU A 552 49.89 -4.89 5.02
N ARG A 553 49.48 -5.94 4.28
CA ARG A 553 48.10 -6.18 3.88
C ARG A 553 47.61 -7.51 4.43
N ARG A 554 46.51 -7.49 5.17
CA ARG A 554 45.80 -8.70 5.63
C ARG A 554 44.41 -8.80 5.02
N SER A 555 43.97 -10.02 4.74
CA SER A 555 42.64 -10.29 4.18
C SER A 555 41.90 -11.33 4.99
N LEU A 556 40.63 -11.05 5.25
CA LEU A 556 39.65 -11.95 5.84
C LEU A 556 38.59 -12.27 4.79
N PHE A 557 38.09 -13.50 4.80
CA PHE A 557 37.03 -13.98 3.92
C PHE A 557 35.85 -14.45 4.77
N VAL A 558 34.66 -14.05 4.35
CA VAL A 558 33.39 -14.38 5.01
C VAL A 558 32.46 -15.02 3.99
N ALA A 559 31.76 -16.06 4.40
CA ALA A 559 30.55 -16.55 3.72
C ALA A 559 29.37 -16.52 4.69
N ILE A 560 28.23 -16.01 4.24
CA ILE A 560 26.97 -16.00 4.97
C ILE A 560 25.98 -16.82 4.14
N ASP A 561 25.58 -17.97 4.65
CA ASP A 561 24.74 -18.93 3.92
C ASP A 561 23.34 -19.03 4.49
N CYS A 562 22.34 -18.90 3.62
CA CYS A 562 20.93 -19.06 3.94
C CYS A 562 20.50 -20.52 3.66
N ASP A 563 20.02 -21.26 4.66
CA ASP A 563 19.52 -22.63 4.55
C ASP A 563 20.47 -23.62 3.84
N ALA A 564 21.79 -23.45 4.00
CA ALA A 564 22.79 -24.31 3.39
C ALA A 564 23.52 -25.20 4.40
N GLY A 565 23.91 -26.40 3.95
CA GLY A 565 24.94 -27.20 4.63
C GLY A 565 26.34 -26.64 4.37
N ALA A 566 27.35 -27.13 5.09
CA ALA A 566 28.73 -26.67 4.96
C ALA A 566 29.23 -26.75 3.50
N TYR A 567 29.90 -25.68 3.01
CA TYR A 567 30.67 -25.78 1.77
C TYR A 567 31.79 -26.80 1.99
N PRO A 568 32.00 -27.75 1.07
CA PRO A 568 33.04 -28.76 1.21
C PRO A 568 34.47 -28.21 1.04
N VAL A 569 34.64 -26.90 0.88
CA VAL A 569 35.92 -26.22 0.64
C VAL A 569 36.08 -24.99 1.55
N PRO A 570 37.33 -24.57 1.87
CA PRO A 570 37.58 -23.38 2.66
C PRO A 570 36.93 -22.12 2.07
N VAL A 571 36.44 -21.21 2.92
CA VAL A 571 35.74 -19.97 2.53
C VAL A 571 36.52 -19.15 1.51
N ARG A 572 37.84 -19.05 1.67
CA ARG A 572 38.72 -18.36 0.71
C ARG A 572 38.66 -18.97 -0.70
N HIS A 573 38.64 -20.29 -0.83
CA HIS A 573 38.53 -20.94 -2.12
C HIS A 573 37.12 -20.77 -2.70
N ALA A 574 36.08 -20.94 -1.87
CA ALA A 574 34.69 -20.71 -2.25
C ALA A 574 34.44 -19.28 -2.77
N PHE A 575 35.07 -18.26 -2.17
CA PHE A 575 34.99 -16.87 -2.62
C PHE A 575 35.46 -16.72 -4.07
N PHE A 576 36.65 -17.23 -4.41
CA PHE A 576 37.24 -17.06 -5.75
C PHE A 576 36.54 -17.91 -6.82
N SER A 577 36.11 -19.13 -6.50
CA SER A 577 35.33 -19.94 -7.44
C SER A 577 33.96 -19.33 -7.69
N SER A 578 33.25 -18.92 -6.63
CA SER A 578 31.89 -18.38 -6.74
C SER A 578 31.84 -17.03 -7.45
N VAL A 579 32.81 -16.12 -7.23
CA VAL A 579 32.84 -14.84 -7.96
C VAL A 579 33.10 -15.04 -9.46
N ARG A 580 33.94 -16.02 -9.81
CA ARG A 580 34.21 -16.38 -11.21
C ARG A 580 32.94 -16.92 -11.86
N ASP A 581 32.22 -17.78 -11.16
CA ASP A 581 31.02 -18.43 -11.68
C ASP A 581 29.86 -17.43 -11.79
N ALA A 582 29.65 -16.56 -10.79
CA ALA A 582 28.69 -15.44 -10.84
C ALA A 582 28.94 -14.51 -12.04
N ARG A 583 30.19 -14.10 -12.27
CA ARG A 583 30.56 -13.27 -13.42
C ARG A 583 30.44 -14.01 -14.75
N ARG A 584 30.70 -15.31 -14.78
CA ARG A 584 30.54 -16.12 -15.99
C ARG A 584 29.07 -16.17 -16.38
N GLU A 585 28.18 -16.43 -15.42
CA GLU A 585 26.75 -16.50 -15.65
C GLU A 585 26.17 -15.17 -16.12
N LEU A 586 26.48 -14.05 -15.43
CA LEU A 586 26.04 -12.72 -15.86
C LEU A 586 26.50 -12.38 -17.29
N ARG A 587 27.75 -12.70 -17.64
CA ARG A 587 28.26 -12.52 -19.01
C ARG A 587 27.56 -13.41 -20.02
N THR A 588 27.23 -14.66 -19.67
CA THR A 588 26.47 -15.56 -20.53
C THR A 588 25.05 -15.05 -20.77
N PHE A 589 24.41 -14.45 -19.76
CA PHE A 589 23.08 -13.88 -19.91
C PHE A 589 23.10 -12.60 -20.75
N SER A 590 24.04 -11.69 -20.53
CA SER A 590 24.11 -10.42 -21.26
C SER A 590 24.73 -10.52 -22.65
N SER A 591 25.50 -11.57 -22.95
CA SER A 591 26.14 -11.71 -24.27
C SER A 591 25.15 -11.91 -25.41
N ARG A 592 23.91 -12.30 -25.14
CA ARG A 592 22.86 -12.47 -26.16
C ARG A 592 22.14 -11.17 -26.53
N ALA A 593 22.23 -10.13 -25.69
CA ALA A 593 21.56 -8.85 -25.91
C ALA A 593 22.19 -8.03 -27.04
N ALA A 594 21.36 -7.28 -27.76
CA ALA A 594 21.84 -6.17 -28.58
C ALA A 594 22.61 -5.16 -27.70
N ALA A 595 23.72 -4.64 -28.22
CA ALA A 595 24.49 -3.60 -27.54
C ALA A 595 24.14 -2.21 -28.09
N ILE A 596 24.06 -1.23 -27.20
CA ILE A 596 23.66 0.14 -27.51
C ILE A 596 24.79 1.06 -27.06
N GLN A 597 25.21 1.95 -27.96
CA GLN A 597 26.11 3.05 -27.65
C GLN A 597 25.57 4.30 -28.33
N THR A 598 25.69 5.45 -27.69
CA THR A 598 25.19 6.72 -28.23
C THR A 598 26.25 7.80 -28.16
N SER A 599 25.99 8.94 -28.81
CA SER A 599 26.86 10.13 -28.74
C SER A 599 26.88 10.80 -27.36
N HIS A 600 26.05 10.38 -26.40
CA HIS A 600 25.93 11.03 -25.09
C HIS A 600 26.36 10.10 -23.95
N GLU A 601 27.48 10.41 -23.27
CA GLU A 601 28.08 9.49 -22.30
C GLU A 601 27.20 9.23 -21.07
N VAL A 602 26.53 10.25 -20.54
CA VAL A 602 25.60 10.04 -19.41
C VAL A 602 24.42 9.15 -19.80
N PHE A 603 23.95 9.18 -21.06
CA PHE A 603 22.91 8.26 -21.50
C PHE A 603 23.47 6.84 -21.65
N ASN A 604 24.73 6.69 -22.08
CA ASN A 604 25.43 5.40 -22.08
C ASN A 604 25.55 4.83 -20.64
N GLU A 605 25.78 5.66 -19.62
CA GLU A 605 25.74 5.24 -18.21
C GLU A 605 24.35 4.73 -17.79
N VAL A 606 23.29 5.46 -18.15
CA VAL A 606 21.88 5.07 -17.87
C VAL A 606 21.56 3.72 -18.51
N VAL A 607 21.92 3.54 -19.78
CA VAL A 607 21.69 2.29 -20.54
C VAL A 607 22.49 1.14 -19.94
N ARG A 608 23.77 1.35 -19.61
CA ARG A 608 24.61 0.32 -18.96
C ARG A 608 24.03 -0.09 -17.60
N ARG A 609 23.66 0.89 -16.77
CA ARG A 609 23.03 0.63 -15.46
C ARG A 609 21.73 -0.16 -15.61
N SER A 610 20.87 0.26 -16.54
CA SER A 610 19.60 -0.38 -16.86
C SER A 610 19.76 -1.86 -17.24
N ILE A 611 20.68 -2.17 -18.16
CA ILE A 611 20.98 -3.54 -18.57
C ILE A 611 21.53 -4.37 -17.41
N SER A 612 22.45 -3.82 -16.62
CA SER A 612 23.04 -4.53 -15.48
C SER A 612 22.03 -4.77 -14.36
N ASP A 613 21.11 -3.83 -14.12
CA ASP A 613 20.04 -4.00 -13.13
C ASP A 613 19.04 -5.06 -13.59
N LEU A 614 18.65 -5.08 -14.87
CA LEU A 614 17.81 -6.11 -15.46
C LEU A 614 18.40 -7.50 -15.28
N TYR A 615 19.65 -7.72 -15.70
CA TYR A 615 20.27 -9.04 -15.59
C TYR A 615 20.56 -9.48 -14.16
N MET A 616 20.78 -8.54 -13.23
CA MET A 616 20.82 -8.84 -11.79
C MET A 616 19.44 -9.27 -11.26
N LEU A 617 18.35 -8.68 -11.77
CA LEU A 617 16.99 -9.03 -11.40
C LEU A 617 16.50 -10.36 -11.99
N MET A 618 17.15 -10.88 -13.03
CA MET A 618 16.81 -12.18 -13.64
C MET A 618 17.06 -13.36 -12.67
N THR A 619 16.13 -14.29 -12.67
CA THR A 619 16.22 -15.61 -12.03
C THR A 619 16.19 -16.67 -13.14
N LYS A 620 17.05 -17.68 -13.04
CA LYS A 620 17.06 -18.80 -13.98
C LYS A 620 16.00 -19.83 -13.56
N THR A 621 15.00 -20.03 -14.40
CA THR A 621 13.95 -21.06 -14.25
C THR A 621 14.20 -22.23 -15.20
N GLU A 622 13.42 -23.30 -15.07
CA GLU A 622 13.44 -24.43 -16.02
C GLU A 622 13.04 -24.02 -17.45
N HIS A 623 12.29 -22.93 -17.60
CA HIS A 623 11.80 -22.43 -18.89
C HIS A 623 12.70 -21.34 -19.50
N GLY A 624 13.69 -20.84 -18.76
CA GLY A 624 14.58 -19.75 -19.20
C GLY A 624 14.74 -18.65 -18.16
N LEU A 625 15.20 -17.48 -18.59
CA LEU A 625 15.33 -16.33 -17.68
C LEU A 625 13.96 -15.72 -17.40
N TYR A 626 13.74 -15.38 -16.14
CA TYR A 626 12.54 -14.72 -15.65
C TYR A 626 12.94 -13.50 -14.81
N PRO A 627 12.50 -12.27 -15.13
CA PRO A 627 12.78 -11.09 -14.32
C PRO A 627 11.93 -11.09 -13.05
N TYR A 628 12.55 -10.97 -11.88
CA TYR A 628 11.83 -10.62 -10.65
C TYR A 628 11.57 -9.12 -10.62
N ALA A 629 10.44 -8.69 -10.04
CA ALA A 629 9.94 -7.33 -10.17
C ALA A 629 10.93 -6.28 -9.62
N GLY A 630 11.25 -6.26 -8.33
CA GLY A 630 12.29 -5.33 -7.84
C GLY A 630 12.58 -5.37 -6.35
N ILE A 631 13.63 -4.66 -5.95
CA ILE A 631 14.20 -4.72 -4.60
C ILE A 631 13.93 -3.39 -3.88
N PRO A 632 13.47 -3.42 -2.60
CA PRO A 632 13.45 -4.58 -1.71
C PRO A 632 12.12 -5.36 -1.65
N TRP A 633 11.01 -4.80 -2.12
CA TRP A 633 9.68 -5.29 -1.76
C TRP A 633 9.14 -6.41 -2.65
N TYR A 634 9.57 -6.48 -3.90
CA TYR A 634 8.95 -7.30 -4.94
C TYR A 634 9.97 -8.21 -5.63
N SER A 635 11.00 -8.68 -4.91
CA SER A 635 12.02 -9.55 -5.48
C SER A 635 11.52 -11.00 -5.59
N THR A 636 10.47 -11.18 -6.40
CA THR A 636 9.80 -12.46 -6.63
C THR A 636 9.18 -12.53 -8.03
N VAL A 637 8.54 -13.65 -8.36
CA VAL A 637 7.68 -13.82 -9.54
C VAL A 637 6.48 -12.90 -9.44
N PHE A 638 6.38 -11.98 -10.39
CA PHE A 638 5.27 -11.05 -10.53
C PHE A 638 4.84 -11.02 -12.00
N GLY A 639 3.67 -11.56 -12.31
CA GLY A 639 3.29 -11.92 -13.68
C GLY A 639 3.21 -10.71 -14.60
N ARG A 640 2.48 -9.67 -14.18
CA ARG A 640 2.33 -8.43 -14.95
C ARG A 640 3.67 -7.76 -15.22
N ASP A 641 4.49 -7.58 -14.19
CA ASP A 641 5.79 -6.90 -14.29
C ASP A 641 6.73 -7.65 -15.23
N ALA A 642 6.75 -8.98 -15.15
CA ALA A 642 7.56 -9.81 -16.03
C ALA A 642 7.08 -9.75 -17.49
N LEU A 643 5.77 -9.72 -17.72
CA LEU A 643 5.18 -9.59 -19.05
C LEU A 643 5.53 -8.24 -19.70
N ILE A 644 5.39 -7.14 -18.96
CA ILE A 644 5.74 -5.78 -19.44
C ILE A 644 7.25 -5.68 -19.67
N THR A 645 8.07 -6.13 -18.71
CA THR A 645 9.54 -6.15 -18.86
C THR A 645 9.94 -6.95 -20.10
N ALA A 646 9.32 -8.10 -20.34
CA ALA A 646 9.60 -8.91 -21.51
C ALA A 646 9.19 -8.22 -22.81
N LEU A 647 8.03 -7.55 -22.86
CA LEU A 647 7.59 -6.74 -24.00
C LEU A 647 8.60 -5.64 -24.33
N GLU A 648 9.06 -4.89 -23.33
CA GLU A 648 10.05 -3.82 -23.47
C GLU A 648 11.43 -4.32 -23.91
N MET A 649 11.78 -5.57 -23.56
CA MET A 649 13.06 -6.20 -23.89
C MET A 649 13.07 -6.99 -25.20
N LEU A 650 11.93 -7.16 -25.90
CA LEU A 650 11.81 -8.01 -27.10
C LEU A 650 12.81 -7.67 -28.20
N TRP A 651 13.13 -6.39 -28.39
CA TRP A 651 14.06 -5.97 -29.44
C TRP A 651 15.52 -6.26 -29.09
N VAL A 652 15.86 -6.18 -27.80
CA VAL A 652 17.21 -6.39 -27.25
C VAL A 652 17.51 -7.87 -27.06
N ASP A 653 16.60 -8.60 -26.41
CA ASP A 653 16.78 -9.98 -25.98
C ASP A 653 15.43 -10.73 -25.91
N PRO A 654 14.95 -11.29 -27.04
CA PRO A 654 13.69 -12.01 -27.07
C PRO A 654 13.71 -13.33 -26.28
N GLY A 655 14.88 -13.79 -25.83
CA GLY A 655 15.00 -15.00 -24.99
C GLY A 655 14.36 -14.84 -23.62
N ILE A 656 14.24 -13.60 -23.11
CA ILE A 656 13.52 -13.29 -21.86
C ILE A 656 12.03 -13.59 -22.02
N ALA A 657 11.42 -13.14 -23.12
CA ALA A 657 10.01 -13.37 -23.40
C ALA A 657 9.66 -14.86 -23.43
N ARG A 658 10.51 -15.69 -24.06
CA ARG A 658 10.31 -17.16 -24.06
C ARG A 658 10.33 -17.74 -22.64
N GLY A 659 11.26 -17.30 -21.78
CA GLY A 659 11.35 -17.74 -20.39
C GLY A 659 10.14 -17.32 -19.56
N VAL A 660 9.69 -16.08 -19.70
CA VAL A 660 8.48 -15.55 -19.05
C VAL A 660 7.23 -16.32 -19.48
N LEU A 661 7.03 -16.50 -20.78
CA LEU A 661 5.87 -17.23 -21.32
C LEU A 661 5.85 -18.68 -20.82
N GLY A 662 6.98 -19.40 -20.87
CA GLY A 662 7.04 -20.77 -20.40
C GLY A 662 6.75 -20.90 -18.90
N HIS A 663 7.35 -20.03 -18.08
CA HIS A 663 7.15 -20.05 -16.64
C HIS A 663 5.71 -19.71 -16.22
N LEU A 664 5.11 -18.67 -16.83
CA LEU A 664 3.73 -18.29 -16.54
C LEU A 664 2.71 -19.31 -17.06
N ALA A 665 2.98 -19.98 -18.18
CA ALA A 665 2.16 -21.09 -18.67
C ALA A 665 2.15 -22.27 -17.68
N ALA A 666 3.31 -22.60 -17.11
CA ALA A 666 3.44 -23.67 -16.12
C ALA A 666 2.70 -23.36 -14.80
N GLN A 667 2.59 -22.08 -14.44
CA GLN A 667 1.90 -21.60 -13.25
C GLN A 667 0.46 -21.10 -13.50
N GLN A 668 -0.07 -21.28 -14.71
CA GLN A 668 -1.43 -20.87 -15.05
C GLN A 668 -2.45 -21.61 -14.18
N ALA A 669 -3.45 -20.88 -13.67
CA ALA A 669 -4.48 -21.46 -12.82
C ALA A 669 -5.28 -22.52 -13.59
N ARG A 670 -5.53 -23.66 -12.92
CA ARG A 670 -6.29 -24.80 -13.48
C ARG A 670 -7.63 -25.03 -12.79
N GLU A 671 -7.82 -24.43 -11.63
CA GLU A 671 -8.94 -24.66 -10.73
C GLU A 671 -9.47 -23.35 -10.15
N LEU A 672 -10.71 -23.37 -9.67
CA LEU A 672 -11.35 -22.23 -9.01
C LEU A 672 -10.97 -22.22 -7.54
N ARG A 673 -10.29 -21.17 -7.09
CA ARG A 673 -9.91 -20.98 -5.68
C ARG A 673 -10.15 -19.55 -5.23
N ALA A 674 -11.05 -19.37 -4.26
CA ALA A 674 -11.46 -18.05 -3.80
C ALA A 674 -10.38 -17.35 -2.95
N ASP A 675 -9.61 -18.12 -2.17
CA ASP A 675 -8.52 -17.64 -1.30
C ASP A 675 -7.36 -17.00 -2.08
N SER A 676 -7.10 -17.49 -3.29
CA SER A 676 -6.03 -17.01 -4.17
C SER A 676 -6.53 -16.26 -5.42
N ASP A 677 -7.83 -15.99 -5.53
CA ASP A 677 -8.45 -15.40 -6.73
C ASP A 677 -8.18 -16.18 -8.04
N ALA A 678 -7.92 -17.50 -7.93
CA ALA A 678 -7.61 -18.35 -9.07
C ALA A 678 -8.89 -18.74 -9.84
N GLU A 679 -8.81 -18.60 -11.15
CA GLU A 679 -9.83 -19.03 -12.11
C GLU A 679 -9.13 -19.78 -13.25
N PRO A 680 -9.68 -20.89 -13.76
CA PRO A 680 -9.06 -21.66 -14.83
C PRO A 680 -8.68 -20.78 -16.03
N GLY A 681 -7.42 -20.86 -16.45
CA GLY A 681 -6.85 -20.07 -17.55
C GLY A 681 -6.21 -18.74 -17.13
N LYS A 682 -6.38 -18.30 -15.89
CA LYS A 682 -5.82 -17.04 -15.39
C LYS A 682 -4.32 -17.13 -15.14
N ILE A 683 -3.60 -16.05 -15.44
CA ILE A 683 -2.15 -15.93 -15.21
C ILE A 683 -1.89 -15.36 -13.82
N VAL A 684 -0.85 -15.89 -13.16
CA VAL A 684 -0.49 -15.53 -11.79
C VAL A 684 -0.10 -14.05 -11.69
N HIS A 685 -0.54 -13.41 -10.61
CA HIS A 685 -0.15 -12.04 -10.24
C HIS A 685 1.17 -12.05 -9.49
N GLU A 686 1.25 -12.84 -8.41
CA GLU A 686 2.39 -12.86 -7.48
C GLU A 686 2.55 -14.26 -6.85
N VAL A 687 3.80 -14.70 -6.68
CA VAL A 687 4.14 -15.95 -5.97
C VAL A 687 5.12 -15.60 -4.85
N ARG A 688 4.88 -16.12 -3.65
CA ARG A 688 5.72 -15.91 -2.46
C ARG A 688 6.06 -17.22 -1.79
N HIS A 689 7.28 -17.29 -1.27
CA HIS A 689 7.83 -18.48 -0.62
C HIS A 689 8.07 -18.29 0.88
N GLY A 690 7.83 -17.06 1.37
CA GLY A 690 7.91 -16.71 2.79
C GLY A 690 6.97 -17.51 3.67
N GLU A 691 7.33 -17.55 4.96
CA GLU A 691 6.61 -18.29 5.99
C GLU A 691 5.12 -17.86 6.05
N MET A 692 4.85 -16.56 6.00
CA MET A 692 3.50 -16.01 6.08
C MET A 692 2.64 -16.44 4.88
N ALA A 693 3.24 -16.52 3.69
CA ALA A 693 2.55 -16.99 2.49
C ALA A 693 2.28 -18.51 2.57
N VAL A 694 3.24 -19.30 3.04
CA VAL A 694 3.10 -20.76 3.19
C VAL A 694 1.98 -21.12 4.17
N LEU A 695 1.85 -20.37 5.26
CA LEU A 695 0.83 -20.55 6.29
C LEU A 695 -0.54 -19.99 5.91
N GLY A 696 -0.64 -19.26 4.78
CA GLY A 696 -1.87 -18.60 4.37
C GLY A 696 -2.23 -17.37 5.20
N GLU A 697 -1.28 -16.82 5.96
CA GLU A 697 -1.43 -15.53 6.66
C GLU A 697 -1.57 -14.38 5.66
N VAL A 698 -0.97 -14.52 4.48
CA VAL A 698 -1.16 -13.67 3.30
C VAL A 698 -1.54 -14.51 2.07
N PRO A 699 -2.31 -13.98 1.11
CA PRO A 699 -2.80 -14.78 -0.03
C PRO A 699 -1.73 -15.08 -1.09
N PHE A 700 -0.52 -14.50 -0.95
CA PHE A 700 0.48 -14.39 -2.01
C PHE A 700 1.28 -15.66 -2.30
N ARG A 701 0.96 -16.81 -1.71
CA ARG A 701 1.65 -18.08 -2.02
C ARG A 701 1.61 -18.39 -3.52
N CYS A 702 0.44 -18.25 -4.12
CA CYS A 702 0.24 -18.27 -5.57
C CYS A 702 -1.05 -17.50 -5.84
N TYR A 703 -0.95 -16.18 -5.97
CA TYR A 703 -2.09 -15.26 -6.02
C TYR A 703 -2.36 -14.83 -7.47
N TYR A 704 -3.63 -14.81 -7.86
CA TYR A 704 -4.10 -14.51 -9.22
C TYR A 704 -4.97 -13.25 -9.25
N GLY A 705 -4.79 -12.31 -8.31
CA GLY A 705 -5.57 -11.09 -8.16
C GLY A 705 -5.32 -10.00 -9.20
N SER A 706 -4.87 -10.32 -10.40
CA SER A 706 -4.71 -9.38 -11.53
C SER A 706 -5.72 -9.64 -12.64
N MET A 707 -6.26 -8.56 -13.22
CA MET A 707 -7.13 -8.63 -14.40
C MET A 707 -6.35 -8.51 -15.71
N ASP A 708 -5.20 -7.85 -15.69
CA ASP A 708 -4.40 -7.46 -16.85
C ASP A 708 -3.33 -8.49 -17.26
N ALA A 709 -2.80 -9.29 -16.33
CA ALA A 709 -1.74 -10.28 -16.62
C ALA A 709 -2.17 -11.32 -17.67
N THR A 710 -3.41 -11.79 -17.65
CA THR A 710 -3.90 -12.81 -18.59
C THR A 710 -3.94 -12.31 -20.04
N PRO A 711 -4.56 -11.15 -20.38
CA PRO A 711 -4.45 -10.63 -21.75
C PRO A 711 -3.03 -10.22 -22.13
N LEU A 712 -2.22 -9.69 -21.20
CA LEU A 712 -0.81 -9.35 -21.46
C LEU A 712 0.03 -10.60 -21.81
N PHE A 713 -0.26 -11.77 -21.24
CA PHE A 713 0.39 -13.03 -21.58
C PHE A 713 0.17 -13.41 -23.05
N VAL A 714 -1.07 -13.29 -23.53
CA VAL A 714 -1.41 -13.55 -24.94
C VAL A 714 -0.76 -12.51 -25.85
N MET A 715 -0.76 -11.23 -25.45
CA MET A 715 -0.07 -10.17 -26.18
C MET A 715 1.42 -10.43 -26.34
N LEU A 716 2.12 -10.79 -25.25
CA LEU A 716 3.54 -11.11 -25.29
C LEU A 716 3.81 -12.31 -26.21
N ALA A 717 2.96 -13.35 -26.19
CA ALA A 717 3.09 -14.49 -27.09
C ALA A 717 3.01 -14.07 -28.57
N GLY A 718 2.07 -13.19 -28.93
CA GLY A 718 1.95 -12.67 -30.29
C GLY A 718 3.13 -11.78 -30.68
N ALA A 719 3.56 -10.91 -29.77
CA ALA A 719 4.71 -10.03 -29.99
C ALA A 719 6.02 -10.84 -30.14
N TYR A 720 6.19 -11.90 -29.35
CA TYR A 720 7.30 -12.84 -29.48
C TYR A 720 7.30 -13.53 -30.85
N LEU A 721 6.14 -14.05 -31.30
CA LEU A 721 6.02 -14.65 -32.62
C LEU A 721 6.36 -13.67 -33.75
N SER A 722 5.86 -12.44 -33.67
CA SER A 722 6.17 -11.39 -34.64
C SER A 722 7.67 -11.04 -34.65
N ARG A 723 8.34 -11.10 -33.49
CA ARG A 723 9.76 -10.78 -33.34
C ARG A 723 10.70 -11.90 -33.81
N THR A 724 10.34 -13.16 -33.60
CA THR A 724 11.25 -14.31 -33.77
C THR A 724 10.84 -15.27 -34.88
N SER A 725 9.56 -15.30 -35.26
CA SER A 725 8.96 -16.37 -36.07
C SER A 725 9.12 -17.78 -35.48
N ASP A 726 9.34 -17.93 -34.17
CA ASP A 726 9.44 -19.22 -33.49
C ASP A 726 8.07 -19.90 -33.31
N VAL A 727 7.56 -20.47 -34.40
CA VAL A 727 6.27 -21.17 -34.42
C VAL A 727 6.24 -22.37 -33.47
N ALA A 728 7.37 -23.05 -33.28
CA ALA A 728 7.45 -24.25 -32.44
C ALA A 728 7.16 -23.93 -30.96
N THR A 729 7.75 -22.85 -30.44
CA THR A 729 7.44 -22.37 -29.09
C THR A 729 5.96 -22.02 -28.95
N LEU A 730 5.37 -21.33 -29.94
CA LEU A 730 3.96 -20.96 -29.88
C LEU A 730 3.01 -22.16 -30.00
N GLN A 731 3.38 -23.18 -30.77
CA GLN A 731 2.62 -24.42 -30.86
C GLN A 731 2.57 -25.13 -29.51
N HIS A 732 3.69 -25.13 -28.76
CA HIS A 732 3.73 -25.69 -27.41
C HIS A 732 2.90 -24.88 -26.40
N LEU A 733 2.92 -23.55 -26.51
CA LEU A 733 2.17 -22.64 -25.63
C LEU A 733 0.69 -22.52 -25.97
N TRP A 734 0.27 -22.98 -27.15
CA TRP A 734 -1.09 -22.81 -27.65
C TRP A 734 -2.19 -23.28 -26.69
N PRO A 735 -2.07 -24.43 -25.98
CA PRO A 735 -3.08 -24.83 -25.00
C PRO A 735 -3.26 -23.82 -23.85
N SER A 736 -2.17 -23.23 -23.36
CA SER A 736 -2.22 -22.19 -22.33
C SER A 736 -2.76 -20.88 -22.86
N ILE A 737 -2.46 -20.52 -24.12
CA ILE A 737 -3.04 -19.36 -24.79
C ILE A 737 -4.56 -19.53 -24.94
N GLU A 738 -5.03 -20.69 -25.40
CA GLU A 738 -6.46 -20.98 -25.49
C GLU A 738 -7.13 -20.97 -24.11
N ALA A 739 -6.50 -21.51 -23.07
CA ALA A 739 -7.03 -21.41 -21.70
C ALA A 739 -7.16 -19.95 -21.23
N ALA A 740 -6.18 -19.10 -21.56
CA ALA A 740 -6.26 -17.66 -21.27
C ALA A 740 -7.40 -16.98 -22.04
N LEU A 741 -7.61 -17.32 -23.32
CA LEU A 741 -8.72 -16.81 -24.12
C LEU A 741 -10.08 -17.26 -23.58
N VAL A 742 -10.19 -18.52 -23.16
CA VAL A 742 -11.38 -19.05 -22.48
C VAL A 742 -11.64 -18.27 -21.19
N TRP A 743 -10.60 -17.97 -20.41
CA TRP A 743 -10.75 -17.16 -19.21
C TRP A 743 -11.27 -15.76 -19.51
N ILE A 744 -10.70 -15.09 -20.52
CA ILE A 744 -11.16 -13.77 -20.98
C ILE A 744 -12.67 -13.83 -21.29
N ASP A 745 -13.08 -14.84 -22.07
CA ASP A 745 -14.46 -15.00 -22.52
C ASP A 745 -15.46 -15.38 -21.41
N HIS A 746 -15.06 -16.14 -20.39
CA HIS A 746 -15.98 -16.72 -19.40
C HIS A 746 -15.95 -16.03 -18.03
N TYR A 747 -14.78 -15.58 -17.59
CA TYR A 747 -14.59 -14.97 -16.27
C TYR A 747 -14.31 -13.47 -16.36
N GLY A 748 -13.81 -13.01 -17.51
CA GLY A 748 -13.47 -11.61 -17.72
C GLY A 748 -14.69 -10.73 -17.95
N ASP A 749 -15.62 -11.15 -18.81
CA ASP A 749 -16.91 -10.49 -19.07
C ASP A 749 -18.00 -11.14 -18.21
N ARG A 750 -18.25 -10.56 -17.03
CA ARG A 750 -19.03 -11.22 -15.97
C ARG A 750 -20.53 -11.07 -16.11
N ASP A 751 -20.97 -9.98 -16.73
CA ASP A 751 -22.38 -9.66 -16.96
C ASP A 751 -22.79 -9.80 -18.44
N GLY A 752 -21.85 -10.08 -19.34
CA GLY A 752 -22.09 -10.37 -20.74
C GLY A 752 -22.34 -9.12 -21.58
N ASP A 753 -21.94 -7.94 -21.09
CA ASP A 753 -22.13 -6.67 -21.79
C ASP A 753 -21.04 -6.38 -22.83
N GLY A 754 -20.00 -7.21 -22.88
CA GLY A 754 -18.86 -7.09 -23.78
C GLY A 754 -17.66 -6.35 -23.19
N PHE A 755 -17.71 -5.95 -21.92
CA PHE A 755 -16.59 -5.34 -21.20
C PHE A 755 -16.04 -6.25 -20.10
N PHE A 756 -14.73 -6.14 -19.88
CA PHE A 756 -13.98 -7.02 -19.00
C PHE A 756 -13.76 -6.36 -17.65
N GLU A 757 -14.27 -7.00 -16.59
CA GLU A 757 -14.42 -6.41 -15.28
C GLU A 757 -13.81 -7.23 -14.15
N TYR A 758 -13.45 -6.55 -13.07
CA TYR A 758 -13.04 -7.21 -11.85
C TYR A 758 -13.91 -6.83 -10.66
N HIS A 759 -14.07 -7.80 -9.76
CA HIS A 759 -14.61 -7.63 -8.43
C HIS A 759 -13.85 -8.57 -7.48
N ARG A 760 -13.61 -8.15 -6.23
CA ARG A 760 -12.92 -8.99 -5.26
C ARG A 760 -13.79 -10.16 -4.79
N ARG A 761 -13.28 -11.39 -4.81
CA ARG A 761 -14.04 -12.57 -4.34
C ARG A 761 -13.98 -12.74 -2.82
N ALA A 762 -12.85 -12.39 -2.21
CA ALA A 762 -12.65 -12.38 -0.76
C ALA A 762 -12.27 -10.97 -0.29
N ASP A 763 -12.67 -10.62 0.94
CA ASP A 763 -12.34 -9.33 1.55
C ASP A 763 -10.83 -9.11 1.73
N SER A 764 -10.04 -10.18 1.74
CA SER A 764 -8.58 -10.15 1.83
C SER A 764 -7.89 -9.82 0.50
N GLY A 765 -8.55 -9.93 -0.66
CA GLY A 765 -7.96 -9.68 -1.97
C GLY A 765 -7.76 -8.20 -2.31
N LEU A 766 -7.10 -7.92 -3.43
CA LEU A 766 -6.96 -6.55 -3.96
C LEU A 766 -8.31 -6.00 -4.42
N LEU A 767 -8.60 -4.74 -4.04
CA LEU A 767 -9.81 -4.02 -4.45
C LEU A 767 -9.73 -3.65 -5.94
N ASN A 768 -8.65 -2.97 -6.33
CA ASN A 768 -8.34 -2.64 -7.71
C ASN A 768 -7.36 -3.68 -8.27
N ARG A 769 -7.64 -4.21 -9.46
CA ARG A 769 -6.90 -5.34 -10.06
C ARG A 769 -6.24 -5.02 -11.41
N GLY A 770 -6.26 -3.74 -11.80
CA GLY A 770 -5.42 -3.23 -12.90
C GLY A 770 -4.02 -2.91 -12.40
N TRP A 771 -3.22 -2.26 -13.25
CA TRP A 771 -1.86 -1.88 -12.89
C TRP A 771 -1.79 -0.81 -11.80
N LYS A 772 -2.80 0.06 -11.74
CA LYS A 772 -3.03 0.98 -10.62
C LYS A 772 -3.89 0.29 -9.55
N ASP A 773 -3.25 -0.54 -8.74
CA ASP A 773 -3.92 -1.42 -7.76
C ASP A 773 -4.12 -0.79 -6.36
N SER A 774 -3.73 0.48 -6.15
CA SER A 774 -4.06 1.20 -4.92
C SER A 774 -5.56 1.36 -4.75
N HIS A 775 -6.06 1.18 -3.53
CA HIS A 775 -7.50 1.21 -3.20
C HIS A 775 -8.23 2.50 -3.61
N ASP A 776 -7.54 3.63 -3.74
CA ASP A 776 -8.07 4.95 -4.06
C ASP A 776 -7.80 5.40 -5.50
N ALA A 777 -7.31 4.51 -6.37
CA ALA A 777 -6.88 4.86 -7.73
C ALA A 777 -8.01 5.00 -8.76
N VAL A 778 -9.21 4.46 -8.50
CA VAL A 778 -10.35 4.49 -9.43
C VAL A 778 -11.52 5.24 -8.81
N PHE A 779 -11.90 6.35 -9.44
CA PHE A 779 -12.88 7.31 -8.90
C PHE A 779 -13.55 8.11 -10.01
N HIS A 780 -14.68 8.76 -9.69
CA HIS A 780 -15.41 9.64 -10.59
C HIS A 780 -14.88 11.07 -10.54
N ALA A 781 -15.32 11.92 -11.47
CA ALA A 781 -14.88 13.32 -11.56
C ALA A 781 -15.04 14.14 -10.26
N ASP A 782 -16.00 13.78 -9.41
CA ASP A 782 -16.26 14.43 -8.10
C ASP A 782 -15.37 13.92 -6.96
N GLY A 783 -14.50 12.94 -7.21
CA GLY A 783 -13.63 12.31 -6.22
C GLY A 783 -14.26 11.12 -5.48
N ARG A 784 -15.52 10.76 -5.73
CA ARG A 784 -16.14 9.54 -5.17
C ARG A 784 -15.47 8.30 -5.75
N LEU A 785 -15.10 7.33 -4.92
CA LEU A 785 -14.52 6.07 -5.39
C LEU A 785 -15.53 5.28 -6.23
N ALA A 786 -15.03 4.64 -7.30
CA ALA A 786 -15.85 3.78 -8.15
C ALA A 786 -16.25 2.52 -7.38
N LYS A 787 -17.48 2.05 -7.59
CA LYS A 787 -17.98 0.79 -7.03
C LYS A 787 -17.83 -0.31 -8.06
N GLY A 788 -17.41 -1.50 -7.61
CA GLY A 788 -17.28 -2.65 -8.51
C GLY A 788 -18.61 -3.31 -8.87
N PRO A 789 -18.62 -4.19 -9.89
CA PRO A 789 -17.48 -4.55 -10.76
C PRO A 789 -16.99 -3.37 -11.62
N ILE A 790 -15.68 -3.29 -11.91
CA ILE A 790 -15.08 -2.15 -12.60
C ILE A 790 -14.47 -2.59 -13.94
N ALA A 791 -14.82 -1.90 -15.03
CA ALA A 791 -14.22 -2.07 -16.36
C ALA A 791 -13.17 -0.97 -16.61
N LEU A 792 -11.87 -1.29 -16.48
CA LEU A 792 -10.78 -0.33 -16.71
C LEU A 792 -10.46 -0.16 -18.19
N VAL A 793 -10.13 1.07 -18.60
CA VAL A 793 -9.81 1.43 -20.00
C VAL A 793 -8.64 0.62 -20.58
N GLU A 794 -7.56 0.44 -19.83
CA GLU A 794 -6.39 -0.30 -20.31
C GLU A 794 -6.64 -1.81 -20.39
N VAL A 795 -7.51 -2.35 -19.53
CA VAL A 795 -7.86 -3.79 -19.56
C VAL A 795 -8.60 -4.11 -20.85
N GLN A 796 -9.53 -3.24 -21.27
CA GLN A 796 -10.24 -3.42 -22.55
C GLN A 796 -9.23 -3.36 -23.72
N ALA A 797 -8.30 -2.40 -23.66
CA ALA A 797 -7.24 -2.27 -24.63
C ALA A 797 -6.35 -3.52 -24.71
N TYR A 798 -6.01 -4.13 -23.56
CA TYR A 798 -5.23 -5.35 -23.50
C TYR A 798 -5.98 -6.56 -24.02
N VAL A 799 -7.28 -6.70 -23.75
CA VAL A 799 -8.09 -7.80 -24.31
C VAL A 799 -8.18 -7.69 -25.83
N TYR A 800 -8.37 -6.49 -26.37
CA TYR A 800 -8.26 -6.26 -27.81
C TYR A 800 -6.89 -6.70 -28.35
N GLY A 801 -5.80 -6.28 -27.68
CA GLY A 801 -4.44 -6.68 -28.04
C GLY A 801 -4.22 -8.20 -27.98
N ALA A 802 -4.81 -8.87 -26.98
CA ALA A 802 -4.75 -10.32 -26.80
C ALA A 802 -5.46 -11.05 -27.95
N TRP A 803 -6.64 -10.60 -28.36
CA TRP A 803 -7.34 -11.21 -29.49
C TRP A 803 -6.63 -10.98 -30.82
N GLU A 804 -6.04 -9.81 -31.06
CA GLU A 804 -5.22 -9.57 -32.26
C GLU A 804 -3.93 -10.42 -32.25
N ALA A 805 -3.28 -10.56 -31.10
CA ALA A 805 -2.12 -11.43 -30.93
C ALA A 805 -2.49 -12.90 -31.17
N ALA A 806 -3.52 -13.41 -30.51
CA ALA A 806 -4.02 -14.77 -30.70
C ALA A 806 -4.47 -15.02 -32.14
N ARG A 807 -5.10 -14.05 -32.81
CA ARG A 807 -5.43 -14.14 -34.24
C ARG A 807 -4.18 -14.34 -35.08
N SER A 808 -3.12 -13.58 -34.82
CA SER A 808 -1.84 -13.72 -35.54
C SER A 808 -1.23 -15.11 -35.33
N ILE A 809 -1.21 -15.58 -34.08
CA ILE A 809 -0.71 -16.91 -33.72
C ILE A 809 -1.55 -18.00 -34.40
N ALA A 810 -2.88 -17.94 -34.28
CA ALA A 810 -3.81 -18.88 -34.89
C ALA A 810 -3.59 -19.02 -36.41
N ARG A 811 -3.41 -17.90 -37.13
CA ARG A 811 -3.09 -17.93 -38.57
C ARG A 811 -1.76 -18.64 -38.85
N ARG A 812 -0.73 -18.38 -38.05
CA ARG A 812 0.59 -18.99 -38.21
C ARG A 812 0.60 -20.49 -37.88
N LEU A 813 -0.31 -20.95 -37.02
CA LEU A 813 -0.53 -22.35 -36.68
C LEU A 813 -1.53 -23.07 -37.60
N GLY A 814 -2.16 -22.35 -38.55
CA GLY A 814 -3.15 -22.93 -39.47
C GLY A 814 -4.59 -23.00 -38.94
N HIS A 815 -4.89 -22.41 -37.78
CA HIS A 815 -6.23 -22.34 -37.18
C HIS A 815 -7.07 -21.19 -37.77
N THR A 816 -7.39 -21.28 -39.06
CA THR A 816 -8.04 -20.20 -39.83
C THR A 816 -9.40 -19.78 -39.29
N GLU A 817 -10.25 -20.73 -38.87
CA GLU A 817 -11.57 -20.42 -38.31
C GLU A 817 -11.46 -19.66 -36.98
N ARG A 818 -10.61 -20.13 -36.08
CA ARG A 818 -10.33 -19.47 -34.79
C ARG A 818 -9.81 -18.05 -34.99
N ALA A 819 -8.93 -17.86 -35.97
CA ALA A 819 -8.45 -16.52 -36.35
C ALA A 819 -9.58 -15.60 -36.84
N ALA A 820 -10.53 -16.11 -37.62
CA ALA A 820 -11.69 -15.34 -38.08
C ALA A 820 -12.62 -14.95 -36.92
N GLN A 821 -12.86 -15.86 -35.98
CA GLN A 821 -13.65 -15.60 -34.77
C GLN A 821 -13.02 -14.49 -33.91
N LEU A 822 -11.71 -14.60 -33.64
CA LEU A 822 -10.96 -13.60 -32.85
C LEU A 822 -10.96 -12.23 -33.52
N LYS A 823 -10.82 -12.18 -34.86
CA LYS A 823 -10.96 -10.93 -35.64
C LYS A 823 -12.33 -10.29 -35.41
N GLY A 824 -13.40 -11.09 -35.48
CA GLY A 824 -14.75 -10.62 -35.26
C GLY A 824 -14.95 -10.04 -33.85
N LYS A 825 -14.38 -10.67 -32.83
CA LYS A 825 -14.40 -10.17 -31.44
C LYS A 825 -13.64 -8.84 -31.30
N ALA A 826 -12.41 -8.77 -31.81
CA ALA A 826 -11.59 -7.56 -31.75
C ALA A 826 -12.25 -6.35 -32.44
N VAL A 827 -12.87 -6.56 -33.61
CA VAL A 827 -13.59 -5.50 -34.34
C VAL A 827 -14.80 -5.00 -33.54
N ARG A 828 -15.58 -5.89 -32.92
CA ARG A 828 -16.74 -5.50 -32.11
C ARG A 828 -16.34 -4.72 -30.86
N LEU A 829 -15.37 -5.24 -30.11
CA LEU A 829 -14.87 -4.58 -28.89
C LEU A 829 -14.29 -3.21 -29.22
N ARG A 830 -13.52 -3.06 -30.30
CA ARG A 830 -12.97 -1.77 -30.71
C ARG A 830 -14.05 -0.71 -30.90
N ARG A 831 -15.14 -1.08 -31.58
CA ARG A 831 -16.28 -0.18 -31.82
C ARG A 831 -16.98 0.18 -30.50
N GLN A 832 -17.34 -0.83 -29.69
CA GLN A 832 -18.02 -0.60 -28.41
C GLN A 832 -17.16 0.21 -27.42
N PHE A 833 -15.86 -0.05 -27.41
CA PHE A 833 -14.89 0.68 -26.60
C PHE A 833 -14.85 2.17 -26.99
N ASP A 834 -14.73 2.49 -28.28
CA ASP A 834 -14.74 3.90 -28.71
C ASP A 834 -16.05 4.60 -28.33
N GLU A 835 -17.20 3.93 -28.57
CA GLU A 835 -18.53 4.46 -28.25
C GLU A 835 -18.75 4.73 -26.76
N GLN A 836 -18.21 3.90 -25.87
CA GLN A 836 -18.49 3.98 -24.42
C GLN A 836 -17.37 4.66 -23.61
N PHE A 837 -16.10 4.52 -24.04
CA PHE A 837 -14.97 5.05 -23.28
C PHE A 837 -14.47 6.39 -23.80
N PHE A 838 -14.63 6.73 -25.09
CA PHE A 838 -14.13 8.01 -25.59
C PHE A 838 -15.09 9.14 -25.22
N ASP A 839 -14.58 10.13 -24.46
CA ASP A 839 -15.35 11.31 -24.08
C ASP A 839 -14.85 12.53 -24.85
N GLU A 840 -15.66 12.98 -25.81
CA GLU A 840 -15.35 14.13 -26.69
C GLU A 840 -15.06 15.41 -25.89
N ALA A 841 -15.79 15.64 -24.79
CA ALA A 841 -15.60 16.82 -23.96
C ALA A 841 -14.34 16.71 -23.09
N LEU A 842 -13.97 15.48 -22.69
CA LEU A 842 -12.73 15.22 -21.97
C LEU A 842 -11.51 15.30 -22.90
N GLY A 843 -11.69 15.00 -24.19
CA GLY A 843 -10.64 14.93 -25.21
C GLY A 843 -9.82 13.64 -25.16
N THR A 844 -10.27 12.64 -24.40
CA THR A 844 -9.56 11.38 -24.16
C THR A 844 -10.52 10.29 -23.68
N TYR A 845 -10.00 9.09 -23.47
CA TYR A 845 -10.77 8.00 -22.88
C TYR A 845 -10.97 8.21 -21.37
N VAL A 846 -12.16 7.90 -20.87
CA VAL A 846 -12.46 7.85 -19.43
C VAL A 846 -11.65 6.73 -18.77
N LEU A 847 -11.39 6.84 -17.46
CA LEU A 847 -10.55 5.88 -16.73
C LEU A 847 -11.19 4.48 -16.70
N ALA A 848 -12.50 4.42 -16.47
CA ALA A 848 -13.23 3.18 -16.27
C ALA A 848 -14.74 3.38 -16.45
N LEU A 849 -15.47 2.27 -16.51
CA LEU A 849 -16.89 2.19 -16.17
C LEU A 849 -17.01 1.54 -14.77
N ASP A 850 -17.87 2.08 -13.91
CA ASP A 850 -18.17 1.47 -12.60
C ASP A 850 -19.26 0.38 -12.72
N GLY A 851 -19.67 -0.20 -11.59
CA GLY A 851 -20.65 -1.28 -11.54
C GLY A 851 -22.06 -0.88 -11.99
N ASP A 852 -22.38 0.41 -12.03
CA ASP A 852 -23.61 0.96 -12.59
C ASP A 852 -23.41 1.41 -14.06
N LYS A 853 -22.28 1.03 -14.67
CA LYS A 853 -21.79 1.43 -16.00
C LYS A 853 -21.66 2.94 -16.18
N GLN A 854 -21.51 3.68 -15.07
CA GLN A 854 -21.26 5.11 -15.13
C GLN A 854 -19.79 5.36 -15.46
N PRO A 855 -19.50 6.26 -16.42
CA PRO A 855 -18.12 6.58 -16.78
C PRO A 855 -17.41 7.32 -15.65
N CYS A 856 -16.24 6.80 -15.26
CA CYS A 856 -15.27 7.48 -14.42
C CYS A 856 -14.51 8.51 -15.27
N ARG A 857 -15.14 9.67 -15.51
CA ARG A 857 -14.65 10.77 -16.36
C ARG A 857 -13.41 11.48 -15.78
N VAL A 858 -12.28 10.77 -15.75
CA VAL A 858 -11.03 11.19 -15.12
C VAL A 858 -9.88 11.08 -16.11
N ARG A 859 -9.10 12.16 -16.26
CA ARG A 859 -7.90 12.18 -17.13
C ARG A 859 -6.73 11.47 -16.45
N THR A 860 -6.32 10.33 -17.01
CA THR A 860 -5.24 9.49 -16.47
C THR A 860 -4.28 9.05 -17.57
N SER A 861 -3.09 8.57 -17.17
CA SER A 861 -2.14 7.95 -18.09
C SER A 861 -2.66 6.68 -18.77
N ASN A 862 -3.64 5.99 -18.18
CA ASN A 862 -4.20 4.72 -18.70
C ASN A 862 -4.70 4.85 -20.14
N ALA A 863 -5.19 6.03 -20.54
CA ALA A 863 -5.63 6.30 -21.91
C ALA A 863 -4.51 6.07 -22.95
N GLY A 864 -3.24 6.25 -22.59
CA GLY A 864 -2.11 5.98 -23.47
C GLY A 864 -1.93 4.48 -23.78
N HIS A 865 -2.43 3.60 -22.91
CA HIS A 865 -2.41 2.16 -23.16
C HIS A 865 -3.39 1.75 -24.27
N ALA A 866 -4.45 2.54 -24.51
CA ALA A 866 -5.32 2.36 -25.67
C ALA A 866 -4.58 2.64 -27.00
N LEU A 867 -3.60 3.56 -26.99
CA LEU A 867 -2.70 3.76 -28.12
C LEU A 867 -1.69 2.61 -28.24
N PHE A 868 -1.13 2.14 -27.12
CA PHE A 868 -0.17 1.04 -27.11
C PHE A 868 -0.67 -0.21 -27.83
N THR A 869 -1.91 -0.63 -27.58
CA THR A 869 -2.49 -1.84 -28.19
C THR A 869 -3.06 -1.61 -29.59
N GLY A 870 -3.29 -0.36 -29.99
CA GLY A 870 -3.89 -0.02 -31.27
C GLY A 870 -5.42 -0.11 -31.30
N ILE A 871 -6.08 -0.18 -30.14
CA ILE A 871 -7.55 -0.17 -30.06
C ILE A 871 -8.11 1.20 -30.44
N ALA A 872 -7.42 2.29 -30.11
CA ALA A 872 -7.88 3.64 -30.43
C ALA A 872 -8.02 3.86 -31.94
N TYR A 873 -9.04 4.60 -32.40
CA TYR A 873 -9.07 5.02 -33.80
C TYR A 873 -8.04 6.12 -34.08
N THR A 874 -7.57 6.20 -35.34
CA THR A 874 -6.53 7.14 -35.76
C THR A 874 -6.97 8.60 -35.53
N GLU A 875 -8.24 8.90 -35.74
CA GLU A 875 -8.88 10.18 -35.46
C GLU A 875 -8.85 10.56 -33.97
N ARG A 876 -8.89 9.59 -33.06
CA ARG A 876 -8.81 9.83 -31.60
C ARG A 876 -7.39 10.01 -31.12
N ALA A 877 -6.43 9.34 -31.76
CA ALA A 877 -5.04 9.28 -31.31
C ALA A 877 -4.43 10.67 -31.09
N ARG A 878 -4.68 11.62 -32.01
CA ARG A 878 -4.18 13.00 -31.89
C ARG A 878 -4.69 13.69 -30.61
N HIS A 879 -5.96 13.51 -30.25
CA HIS A 879 -6.54 14.12 -29.05
C HIS A 879 -5.98 13.51 -27.76
N VAL A 880 -5.81 12.19 -27.74
CA VAL A 880 -5.22 11.48 -26.59
C VAL A 880 -3.76 11.89 -26.39
N VAL A 881 -2.96 11.95 -27.47
CA VAL A 881 -1.57 12.42 -27.43
C VAL A 881 -1.50 13.85 -26.90
N ALA A 882 -2.34 14.76 -27.42
CA ALA A 882 -2.40 16.14 -26.94
C ALA A 882 -2.72 16.20 -25.44
N THR A 883 -3.74 15.47 -24.98
CA THR A 883 -4.16 15.43 -23.57
C THR A 883 -3.07 14.90 -22.64
N LEU A 884 -2.32 13.87 -23.06
CA LEU A 884 -1.22 13.30 -22.27
C LEU A 884 0.00 14.23 -22.22
N MET A 885 0.20 15.05 -23.26
CA MET A 885 1.31 16.02 -23.36
C MET A 885 0.97 17.41 -22.79
N GLU A 886 -0.29 17.67 -22.43
CA GLU A 886 -0.67 18.88 -21.71
C GLU A 886 0.05 19.01 -20.36
N ARG A 887 0.28 20.24 -19.90
CA ARG A 887 0.97 20.51 -18.62
C ARG A 887 0.31 19.88 -17.39
N SER A 888 -0.99 19.63 -17.46
CA SER A 888 -1.73 18.96 -16.40
C SER A 888 -1.32 17.49 -16.26
N SER A 889 -1.03 16.82 -17.39
CA SER A 889 -0.64 15.41 -17.47
C SER A 889 0.88 15.23 -17.53
N PHE A 890 1.59 15.99 -18.36
CA PHE A 890 3.04 15.94 -18.51
C PHE A 890 3.73 16.90 -17.55
N SER A 891 4.44 16.34 -16.58
CA SER A 891 5.15 17.10 -15.54
C SER A 891 6.40 17.83 -16.02
N GLY A 892 6.89 17.55 -17.23
CA GLY A 892 8.23 17.92 -17.69
C GLY A 892 9.30 16.86 -17.40
N TRP A 893 9.00 15.89 -16.53
CA TRP A 893 9.78 14.66 -16.32
C TRP A 893 9.18 13.44 -17.03
N GLY A 894 7.85 13.42 -17.15
CA GLY A 894 7.06 12.32 -17.69
C GLY A 894 5.57 12.59 -17.52
N VAL A 895 4.73 11.80 -18.18
CA VAL A 895 3.29 11.75 -17.97
C VAL A 895 3.01 11.19 -16.58
N ARG A 896 2.13 11.88 -15.87
CA ARG A 896 1.67 11.54 -14.53
C ARG A 896 0.60 10.46 -14.61
N THR A 897 0.54 9.65 -13.57
CA THR A 897 -0.56 8.69 -13.39
C THR A 897 -1.93 9.39 -13.38
N LEU A 898 -2.01 10.59 -12.83
CA LEU A 898 -3.22 11.39 -12.77
C LEU A 898 -2.93 12.85 -13.12
N ALA A 899 -3.75 13.44 -13.98
CA ALA A 899 -3.59 14.85 -14.36
C ALA A 899 -3.81 15.77 -13.13
N SER A 900 -3.06 16.86 -13.05
CA SER A 900 -3.03 17.74 -11.87
C SER A 900 -4.35 18.45 -11.54
N ALA A 901 -5.28 18.47 -12.49
CA ALA A 901 -6.62 19.06 -12.35
C ALA A 901 -7.69 18.07 -11.83
N GLN A 902 -7.34 16.81 -11.57
CA GLN A 902 -8.31 15.79 -11.13
C GLN A 902 -8.50 15.81 -9.61
N ALA A 903 -9.69 15.46 -9.14
CA ALA A 903 -10.13 15.62 -7.75
C ALA A 903 -9.21 14.96 -6.70
N ARG A 904 -8.61 13.81 -7.02
CA ARG A 904 -7.71 13.07 -6.11
C ARG A 904 -6.23 13.26 -6.42
N TYR A 905 -5.86 14.26 -7.23
CA TYR A 905 -4.47 14.49 -7.57
C TYR A 905 -3.63 14.76 -6.33
N ASN A 906 -2.68 13.85 -6.10
CA ASN A 906 -1.62 13.98 -5.11
C ASN A 906 -0.30 13.57 -5.77
N PRO A 907 0.63 14.51 -6.01
CA PRO A 907 1.91 14.22 -6.67
C PRO A 907 2.81 13.26 -5.88
N MET A 908 2.55 13.08 -4.59
CA MET A 908 3.26 12.15 -3.69
C MET A 908 2.54 10.82 -3.52
N SER A 909 1.37 10.62 -4.16
CA SER A 909 0.67 9.34 -4.10
C SER A 909 1.30 8.31 -5.04
N TYR A 910 1.27 7.04 -4.63
CA TYR A 910 1.74 5.91 -5.42
C TYR A 910 1.10 5.86 -6.81
N HIS A 911 -0.23 6.02 -6.92
CA HIS A 911 -0.99 5.94 -8.19
C HIS A 911 -1.81 7.17 -8.57
N ASN A 912 -1.89 8.20 -7.71
CA ASN A 912 -2.75 9.37 -7.93
C ASN A 912 -1.98 10.67 -8.27
N GLY A 913 -0.84 10.57 -8.96
CA GLY A 913 -0.12 11.77 -9.44
C GLY A 913 1.38 11.62 -9.66
N SER A 914 1.98 10.49 -9.26
CA SER A 914 3.37 10.10 -9.53
C SER A 914 3.70 9.91 -11.01
N VAL A 915 4.99 9.77 -11.33
CA VAL A 915 5.49 9.42 -12.66
C VAL A 915 6.15 8.05 -12.61
N TRP A 916 5.72 7.14 -13.48
CA TRP A 916 6.20 5.76 -13.57
C TRP A 916 6.95 5.56 -14.90
N PRO A 917 8.22 5.12 -14.88
CA PRO A 917 8.99 4.93 -16.11
C PRO A 917 8.36 3.92 -17.09
N HIS A 918 7.83 2.80 -16.60
CA HIS A 918 7.23 1.77 -17.46
C HIS A 918 5.94 2.27 -18.15
N ASP A 919 5.05 2.95 -17.41
CA ASP A 919 3.82 3.57 -17.94
C ASP A 919 4.18 4.53 -19.08
N ASN A 920 5.17 5.39 -18.85
CA ASN A 920 5.67 6.30 -19.87
C ASN A 920 6.25 5.57 -21.09
N ALA A 921 6.96 4.45 -20.90
CA ALA A 921 7.48 3.64 -22.01
C ALA A 921 6.35 3.01 -22.85
N LEU A 922 5.28 2.53 -22.22
CA LEU A 922 4.10 2.04 -22.92
C LEU A 922 3.36 3.15 -23.67
N ILE A 923 3.23 4.34 -23.07
CA ILE A 923 2.68 5.53 -23.73
C ILE A 923 3.52 5.90 -24.96
N ALA A 924 4.85 5.92 -24.85
CA ALA A 924 5.75 6.23 -25.96
C ALA A 924 5.67 5.18 -27.08
N ALA A 925 5.52 3.91 -26.75
CA ALA A 925 5.26 2.85 -27.72
C ALA A 925 3.91 3.06 -28.43
N GLY A 926 2.89 3.51 -27.70
CA GLY A 926 1.61 3.94 -28.26
C GLY A 926 1.74 5.16 -29.18
N PHE A 927 2.50 6.17 -28.79
CA PHE A 927 2.77 7.33 -29.64
C PHE A 927 3.46 6.93 -30.95
N SER A 928 4.51 6.11 -30.85
CA SER A 928 5.26 5.58 -31.99
C SER A 928 4.36 4.78 -32.95
N ARG A 929 3.45 3.96 -32.42
CA ARG A 929 2.48 3.20 -33.23
C ARG A 929 1.61 4.07 -34.14
N TYR A 930 1.28 5.29 -33.70
CA TYR A 930 0.43 6.23 -34.45
C TYR A 930 1.24 7.34 -35.14
N GLY A 931 2.57 7.22 -35.23
CA GLY A 931 3.44 8.18 -35.92
C GLY A 931 3.90 9.38 -35.08
N PHE A 932 3.55 9.45 -33.79
CA PHE A 932 3.91 10.54 -32.87
C PHE A 932 5.30 10.34 -32.24
N ARG A 933 6.31 10.07 -33.07
CA ARG A 933 7.68 9.75 -32.61
C ARG A 933 8.40 10.94 -31.96
N ARG A 934 8.03 12.17 -32.33
CA ARG A 934 8.59 13.38 -31.71
C ARG A 934 8.13 13.51 -30.26
N GLU A 935 6.86 13.22 -30.00
CA GLU A 935 6.30 13.17 -28.65
C GLU A 935 6.91 12.03 -27.83
N ALA A 936 7.12 10.86 -28.44
CA ALA A 936 7.87 9.76 -27.82
C ALA A 936 9.31 10.19 -27.45
N ALA A 937 10.00 10.92 -28.34
CA ALA A 937 11.32 11.48 -28.06
C ALA A 937 11.30 12.49 -26.91
N HIS A 938 10.29 13.36 -26.83
CA HIS A 938 10.12 14.29 -25.69
C HIS A 938 9.90 13.56 -24.35
N LEU A 939 9.16 12.44 -24.33
CA LEU A 939 9.04 11.61 -23.12
C LEU A 939 10.39 10.99 -22.73
N CYS A 940 11.13 10.47 -23.71
CA CYS A 940 12.48 9.94 -23.52
C CYS A 940 13.43 10.99 -22.91
N GLU A 941 13.38 12.23 -23.42
CA GLU A 941 14.13 13.37 -22.87
C GLU A 941 13.78 13.69 -21.42
N GLY A 942 12.49 13.65 -21.07
CA GLY A 942 12.01 13.86 -19.71
C GLY A 942 12.57 12.83 -18.72
N LEU A 943 12.44 11.54 -19.06
CA LEU A 943 12.93 10.46 -18.20
C LEU A 943 14.46 10.42 -18.14
N PHE A 944 15.15 10.66 -19.26
CA PHE A 944 16.61 10.78 -19.26
C PHE A 944 17.05 11.93 -18.34
N ALA A 945 16.43 13.10 -18.45
CA ALA A 945 16.74 14.23 -17.57
C ALA A 945 16.54 13.86 -16.10
N ALA A 946 15.47 13.13 -15.75
CA ALA A 946 15.26 12.64 -14.38
C ALA A 946 16.39 11.69 -13.92
N ALA A 947 16.82 10.76 -14.76
CA ALA A 947 17.91 9.82 -14.47
C ALA A 947 19.24 10.52 -14.14
N THR A 948 19.47 11.74 -14.65
CA THR A 948 20.67 12.53 -14.33
C THR A 948 20.72 13.09 -12.90
N TYR A 949 19.64 12.97 -12.12
CA TYR A 949 19.59 13.37 -10.70
C TYR A 949 19.53 12.19 -9.74
N LEU A 950 19.30 10.98 -10.25
CA LEU A 950 19.09 9.76 -9.46
C LEU A 950 20.42 9.08 -9.12
N ASP A 951 20.51 8.52 -7.91
CA ASP A 951 21.69 7.76 -7.48
C ASP A 951 21.95 6.61 -8.47
N LEU A 952 23.23 6.40 -8.80
CA LEU A 952 23.68 5.42 -9.80
C LEU A 952 23.05 5.56 -11.20
N ARG A 953 22.39 6.68 -11.53
CA ARG A 953 21.62 6.89 -12.78
C ARG A 953 20.44 5.92 -12.96
N ARG A 954 19.94 5.36 -11.86
CA ARG A 954 18.91 4.32 -11.86
C ARG A 954 17.52 4.96 -11.80
N LEU A 955 16.69 4.74 -12.83
CA LEU A 955 15.27 5.07 -12.74
C LEU A 955 14.60 4.14 -11.71
N PRO A 956 13.95 4.69 -10.67
CA PRO A 956 13.22 3.90 -9.69
C PRO A 956 11.89 3.40 -10.29
N GLU A 957 11.21 2.53 -9.56
CA GLU A 957 9.83 2.11 -9.85
C GLU A 957 8.90 3.30 -10.17
N LEU A 958 8.98 4.35 -9.37
CA LEU A 958 8.29 5.63 -9.56
C LEU A 958 9.02 6.77 -8.84
N PHE A 959 8.68 8.00 -9.21
CA PHE A 959 9.03 9.20 -8.46
C PHE A 959 7.82 10.16 -8.37
N CYS A 960 7.88 11.11 -7.45
CA CYS A 960 6.77 12.04 -7.22
C CYS A 960 6.55 12.91 -8.45
N GLY A 961 5.29 13.14 -8.80
CA GLY A 961 4.94 14.03 -9.88
C GLY A 961 4.97 15.48 -9.41
N PHE A 962 6.09 16.07 -9.07
CA PHE A 962 6.13 17.54 -9.03
C PHE A 962 6.41 18.07 -10.43
N ALA A 963 5.85 19.23 -10.76
CA ALA A 963 6.16 19.86 -12.04
C ALA A 963 7.66 20.18 -12.06
N ARG A 964 8.31 19.94 -13.20
CA ARG A 964 9.73 20.21 -13.39
C ARG A 964 9.99 21.70 -13.20
N GLN A 965 10.83 22.01 -12.21
CA GLN A 965 11.35 23.36 -12.01
C GLN A 965 12.70 23.50 -12.72
N ARG A 966 13.04 24.71 -13.16
CA ARG A 966 14.36 24.99 -13.73
C ARG A 966 15.43 24.69 -12.67
N THR A 967 16.53 24.09 -13.10
CA THR A 967 17.73 23.79 -12.29
C THR A 967 17.51 22.89 -11.06
N GLN A 968 16.40 22.16 -10.97
CA GLN A 968 16.12 21.21 -9.89
C GLN A 968 15.83 19.81 -10.42
N GLY A 969 16.19 18.78 -9.65
CA GLY A 969 15.85 17.38 -9.95
C GLY A 969 14.39 17.03 -9.60
N PRO A 970 13.91 15.83 -9.97
CA PRO A 970 12.60 15.36 -9.55
C PRO A 970 12.57 15.09 -8.05
N THR A 971 11.38 15.23 -7.44
CA THR A 971 11.16 14.82 -6.06
C THR A 971 11.01 13.30 -5.99
N PHE A 972 11.72 12.66 -5.07
CA PHE A 972 11.76 11.21 -4.96
C PHE A 972 10.56 10.64 -4.19
N TYR A 973 10.10 9.45 -4.58
CA TYR A 973 9.10 8.70 -3.83
C TYR A 973 9.79 7.86 -2.74
N PRO A 974 9.38 7.96 -1.46
CA PRO A 974 10.19 7.46 -0.33
C PRO A 974 10.50 5.95 -0.32
N VAL A 975 9.64 5.13 -0.92
CA VAL A 975 9.68 3.66 -0.76
C VAL A 975 9.75 2.91 -2.09
N ALA A 976 10.05 3.62 -3.19
CA ALA A 976 10.12 3.04 -4.53
C ALA A 976 11.22 1.97 -4.64
N CYS A 977 10.92 0.83 -5.26
CA CYS A 977 11.93 -0.16 -5.59
C CYS A 977 13.00 0.44 -6.51
N SER A 978 14.26 0.16 -6.22
CA SER A 978 15.41 0.68 -6.95
C SER A 978 16.58 -0.32 -6.82
N PRO A 979 16.70 -1.31 -7.73
CA PRO A 979 16.08 -1.35 -9.06
C PRO A 979 14.71 -2.03 -9.10
N GLN A 980 14.00 -1.74 -10.18
CA GLN A 980 12.73 -2.38 -10.58
C GLN A 980 12.82 -2.74 -12.08
N ALA A 981 12.43 -3.95 -12.45
CA ALA A 981 12.68 -4.56 -13.75
C ALA A 981 12.05 -3.77 -14.90
N TRP A 982 10.76 -3.45 -14.84
CA TRP A 982 10.10 -2.65 -15.88
C TRP A 982 10.64 -1.21 -15.98
N ALA A 983 11.21 -0.67 -14.91
CA ALA A 983 11.72 0.69 -14.89
C ALA A 983 13.13 0.72 -15.48
N ALA A 984 13.90 -0.36 -15.27
CA ALA A 984 15.18 -0.58 -15.91
C ALA A 984 15.01 -0.93 -17.41
N ALA A 985 13.91 -1.54 -17.85
CA ALA A 985 13.65 -1.77 -19.27
C ALA A 985 13.12 -0.53 -20.01
N ALA A 986 12.45 0.40 -19.30
CA ALA A 986 11.85 1.60 -19.89
C ALA A 986 12.78 2.44 -20.79
N PRO A 987 14.04 2.79 -20.43
CA PRO A 987 14.94 3.53 -21.32
C PRO A 987 15.20 2.85 -22.67
N LEU A 988 15.25 1.51 -22.67
CA LEU A 988 15.50 0.71 -23.87
C LEU A 988 14.26 0.70 -24.77
N SER A 989 13.07 0.56 -24.19
CA SER A 989 11.79 0.63 -24.90
C SER A 989 11.47 2.04 -25.43
N MET A 990 11.83 3.08 -24.67
CA MET A 990 11.77 4.47 -25.12
C MET A 990 12.63 4.71 -26.36
N LEU A 991 13.88 4.23 -26.35
CA LEU A 991 14.76 4.32 -27.52
C LEU A 991 14.16 3.58 -28.71
N GLN A 992 13.65 2.36 -28.52
CA GLN A 992 12.96 1.61 -29.57
C GLN A 992 11.81 2.42 -30.19
N SER A 993 11.00 3.05 -29.34
CA SER A 993 9.84 3.86 -29.74
C SER A 993 10.25 5.10 -30.53
N CYS A 994 11.32 5.79 -30.13
CA CYS A 994 11.88 6.94 -30.86
C CYS A 994 12.36 6.54 -32.26
N LEU A 995 13.02 5.38 -32.37
CA LEU A 995 13.58 4.87 -33.61
C LEU A 995 12.55 4.23 -34.54
N GLY A 996 11.31 4.03 -34.09
CA GLY A 996 10.31 3.25 -34.83
C GLY A 996 10.80 1.84 -35.18
N LEU A 997 11.62 1.25 -34.29
CA LEU A 997 12.34 0.00 -34.58
C LEU A 997 11.40 -1.21 -34.55
N GLN A 998 11.30 -1.87 -35.70
CA GLN A 998 10.49 -3.06 -35.94
C GLN A 998 11.32 -4.17 -36.61
N PHE A 999 10.77 -5.39 -36.60
CA PHE A 999 11.41 -6.57 -37.17
C PHE A 999 10.44 -7.32 -38.06
N ASP A 1000 10.93 -7.77 -39.21
CA ASP A 1000 10.26 -8.75 -40.05
C ASP A 1000 11.17 -9.99 -40.20
N PRO A 1001 11.02 -10.98 -39.31
CA PRO A 1001 11.85 -12.18 -39.36
C PRO A 1001 11.59 -13.08 -40.57
N GLN A 1002 10.44 -12.98 -41.25
CA GLN A 1002 10.19 -13.76 -42.47
C GLN A 1002 10.95 -13.19 -43.66
N GLY A 1003 10.97 -11.86 -43.80
CA GLY A 1003 11.79 -11.17 -44.79
C GLY A 1003 13.25 -10.95 -44.39
N LEU A 1004 13.66 -11.38 -43.19
CA LEU A 1004 14.95 -11.11 -42.57
C LEU A 1004 15.29 -9.60 -42.52
N ARG A 1005 14.31 -8.75 -42.16
CA ARG A 1005 14.46 -7.29 -42.16
C ARG A 1005 14.46 -6.71 -40.74
N VAL A 1006 15.33 -5.72 -40.53
CA VAL A 1006 15.23 -4.72 -39.45
C VAL A 1006 14.69 -3.44 -40.08
N ILE A 1007 13.63 -2.89 -39.50
CA ILE A 1007 12.91 -1.73 -40.04
C ILE A 1007 13.02 -0.58 -39.05
N PHE A 1008 13.43 0.59 -39.53
CA PHE A 1008 13.34 1.86 -38.80
C PHE A 1008 12.27 2.69 -39.48
N ASP A 1009 11.09 2.73 -38.87
CA ASP A 1009 9.97 3.49 -39.42
C ASP A 1009 10.07 4.95 -38.95
N GLU A 1010 10.30 5.90 -39.87
CA GLU A 1010 10.48 7.35 -39.60
C GLU A 1010 11.30 7.67 -38.32
N PRO A 1011 12.54 7.17 -38.19
CA PRO A 1011 13.29 7.26 -36.94
C PRO A 1011 13.53 8.71 -36.49
N VAL A 1012 13.35 8.97 -35.20
CA VAL A 1012 13.66 10.24 -34.53
C VAL A 1012 14.70 10.00 -33.45
N LEU A 1013 15.76 10.82 -33.42
CA LEU A 1013 16.69 10.86 -32.29
C LEU A 1013 16.21 11.91 -31.26
N PRO A 1014 16.14 11.59 -29.96
CA PRO A 1014 15.99 12.58 -28.88
C PRO A 1014 17.02 13.71 -28.99
N ALA A 1015 16.68 14.93 -28.59
CA ALA A 1015 17.48 16.12 -28.83
C ALA A 1015 18.92 16.05 -28.27
N PHE A 1016 19.14 15.28 -27.20
CA PHE A 1016 20.46 15.07 -26.61
C PHE A 1016 21.33 14.02 -27.35
N LEU A 1017 20.80 13.38 -28.40
CA LEU A 1017 21.49 12.38 -29.21
C LEU A 1017 21.71 12.86 -30.64
N ASP A 1018 22.96 12.75 -31.09
CA ASP A 1018 23.37 12.95 -32.48
C ASP A 1018 23.60 11.62 -33.21
N GLN A 1019 23.96 10.59 -32.46
CA GLN A 1019 24.21 9.25 -33.00
C GLN A 1019 23.76 8.15 -32.03
N VAL A 1020 23.22 7.07 -32.60
CA VAL A 1020 22.96 5.80 -31.92
C VAL A 1020 23.60 4.66 -32.72
N LEU A 1021 24.46 3.89 -32.06
CA LEU A 1021 25.10 2.69 -32.56
C LEU A 1021 24.43 1.48 -31.93
N LEU A 1022 23.81 0.64 -32.76
CA LEU A 1022 23.22 -0.63 -32.37
C LEU A 1022 24.08 -1.76 -32.92
N ARG A 1023 24.51 -2.67 -32.05
CA ARG A 1023 25.30 -3.85 -32.44
C ARG A 1023 24.57 -5.14 -32.11
N ARG A 1024 24.72 -6.13 -32.98
CA ARG A 1024 24.15 -7.47 -32.85
C ARG A 1024 22.64 -7.47 -32.79
N LEU A 1025 21.98 -6.62 -33.58
CA LEU A 1025 20.53 -6.75 -33.77
C LEU A 1025 20.25 -8.04 -34.54
N GLN A 1026 19.66 -9.02 -33.85
CA GLN A 1026 19.42 -10.35 -34.41
C GLN A 1026 18.07 -10.46 -35.13
N VAL A 1027 18.07 -11.07 -36.31
CA VAL A 1027 16.87 -11.46 -37.06
C VAL A 1027 17.11 -12.81 -37.73
N GLY A 1028 16.26 -13.80 -37.42
CA GLY A 1028 16.53 -15.18 -37.81
C GLY A 1028 17.86 -15.67 -37.23
N GLN A 1029 18.71 -16.24 -38.07
CA GLN A 1029 20.08 -16.66 -37.70
C GLN A 1029 21.15 -15.58 -38.01
N GLY A 1030 20.73 -14.43 -38.57
CA GLY A 1030 21.63 -13.35 -38.94
C GLY A 1030 21.66 -12.22 -37.90
N SER A 1031 22.64 -11.32 -38.05
CA SER A 1031 22.73 -10.11 -37.24
C SER A 1031 23.26 -8.91 -38.02
N VAL A 1032 22.97 -7.71 -37.53
CA VAL A 1032 23.44 -6.45 -38.12
C VAL A 1032 23.91 -5.48 -37.05
N ASP A 1033 24.99 -4.76 -37.36
CA ASP A 1033 25.50 -3.61 -36.63
C ASP A 1033 25.26 -2.36 -37.49
N LEU A 1034 24.69 -1.31 -36.90
CA LEU A 1034 24.30 -0.11 -37.63
C LEU A 1034 24.43 1.16 -36.78
N ALA A 1035 24.78 2.26 -37.45
CA ALA A 1035 24.78 3.59 -36.88
C ALA A 1035 23.62 4.41 -37.46
N LEU A 1036 22.84 5.03 -36.58
CA LEU A 1036 21.81 6.02 -36.89
C LEU A 1036 22.37 7.39 -36.53
N ARG A 1037 22.39 8.33 -37.48
CA ARG A 1037 22.99 9.66 -37.32
C ARG A 1037 21.97 10.74 -37.65
N ARG A 1038 21.88 11.77 -36.81
CA ARG A 1038 21.07 12.95 -37.10
C ARG A 1038 21.64 13.69 -38.31
N SER A 1039 20.75 14.09 -39.23
CA SER A 1039 21.05 14.99 -40.33
C SER A 1039 19.89 15.98 -40.48
N GLY A 1040 20.05 17.18 -39.91
CA GLY A 1040 18.95 18.14 -39.77
C GLY A 1040 17.79 17.55 -38.95
N SER A 1041 16.59 17.53 -39.54
CA SER A 1041 15.39 16.92 -38.96
C SER A 1041 15.22 15.43 -39.24
N SER A 1042 16.11 14.84 -40.06
CA SER A 1042 16.04 13.45 -40.50
C SER A 1042 17.12 12.60 -39.83
N VAL A 1043 16.98 11.27 -39.90
CA VAL A 1043 17.96 10.32 -39.39
C VAL A 1043 18.46 9.43 -40.53
N LEU A 1044 19.77 9.41 -40.72
CA LEU A 1044 20.43 8.57 -41.72
C LEU A 1044 20.88 7.26 -41.05
N SER A 1045 20.74 6.13 -41.76
CA SER A 1045 21.26 4.84 -41.32
C SER A 1045 22.48 4.40 -42.11
N GLU A 1046 23.50 3.93 -41.41
CA GLU A 1046 24.72 3.35 -41.97
C GLU A 1046 24.87 1.92 -41.44
N VAL A 1047 24.90 0.92 -42.33
CA VAL A 1047 25.18 -0.47 -41.94
C VAL A 1047 26.69 -0.64 -41.81
N LEU A 1048 27.16 -0.99 -40.61
CA LEU A 1048 28.58 -1.12 -40.30
C LEU A 1048 29.08 -2.55 -40.50
N GLN A 1049 28.29 -3.53 -40.06
CA GLN A 1049 28.59 -4.95 -40.21
C GLN A 1049 27.30 -5.73 -40.39
N ARG A 1050 27.37 -6.83 -41.15
CA ARG A 1050 26.26 -7.76 -41.36
C ARG A 1050 26.77 -9.19 -41.30
N GLN A 1051 25.99 -10.07 -40.68
CA GLN A 1051 26.19 -11.52 -40.70
C GLN A 1051 24.88 -12.17 -41.17
N GLY A 1052 24.97 -13.02 -42.21
CA GLY A 1052 23.79 -13.58 -42.88
C GLY A 1052 23.02 -12.56 -43.74
N ASP A 1053 21.81 -12.94 -44.17
CA ASP A 1053 21.03 -12.22 -45.18
C ASP A 1053 20.16 -11.07 -44.63
N VAL A 1054 20.52 -10.51 -43.47
CA VAL A 1054 19.72 -9.46 -42.81
C VAL A 1054 19.67 -8.19 -43.66
N ARG A 1055 18.50 -7.63 -43.89
CA ARG A 1055 18.31 -6.36 -44.60
C ARG A 1055 17.89 -5.26 -43.63
N VAL A 1056 18.31 -4.03 -43.91
CA VAL A 1056 17.89 -2.84 -43.15
C VAL A 1056 17.01 -2.00 -44.05
N LEU A 1057 15.83 -1.61 -43.56
CA LEU A 1057 14.90 -0.72 -44.23
C LEU A 1057 14.70 0.51 -43.35
N VAL A 1058 14.81 1.69 -43.95
CA VAL A 1058 14.43 2.95 -43.31
C VAL A 1058 13.32 3.57 -44.15
N THR A 1059 12.18 3.84 -43.54
CA THR A 1059 11.10 4.61 -44.17
C THR A 1059 11.22 6.06 -43.73
N SER A 1060 10.73 6.96 -44.58
CA SER A 1060 10.86 8.42 -44.44
C SER A 1060 9.52 9.10 -44.35
#